data_AF-A0A1F5RHY0-F1
#
_entry.id   AF-A0A1F5RHY0-F1
#
_cell.length_a   1.000
_cell.length_b   1.000
_cell.length_c   1.000
_cell.angle_alpha   90.00
_cell.angle_beta   90.00
_cell.angle_gamma   90.00
#
_symmetry.space_group_name_H-M   'P 1'
#
loop_
_entity.id
_entity.type
_entity.pdbx_description
1 polymer ?
#
loop_
_entity_poly.entity_id
_entity_poly.type
_entity_poly.pdbx_seq_one_letter_code
_entity_poly.pdbx_strand_id
1 'polypeptide(L)'
;MNIFQRDKNQKTAAVMEKPGHTYENRLSENDLNNYLTKIGQFTDLLPAIMEGIKQLSAADNVHLTVIQEFQDKLTEIFRGQEEIAGYSAMVLDTSLDYNQVILETEAVLKSLITSFDQSLELNRQLTIGLESLSEISKQLQDLVAVMTEMSLAISQVSRNAEIKAFHAGTVGRGFGVIAENMNLLSQELRKTAGKAPELDSSLKEKITRAVQGLSRAKDLAASLKESSTAMEAELSDIYQANQLIVQGFQEMRRHSDSQQEIKDRLLSGIADISQITANLGISQEVVASVLTTEMASVGQIEFVREQLETARAVWQKRPAPSILREIAIKLKHLQSALGSSVSHWHGLQESVIGLKSTALQEEKISTQVWAEMERLFGDIDGLGNGVQQVVLMLESVTSRADGLQKNLKISTENLGLLRSLLDEFRATSAGISRDLAELQETGQGIRSFAEQVKLLAFYSAVEVADMGQWTKELEPIVSQTRGLALQAESDSAKMTPMLAELQKQFLNTVLLLDRNIEMVGLNLTDISQADISLNKVLEETGRLSAIGSSAKIGIDAQAADRNGLVEVYSHYANSFRAVSSNLEMVQRLFKQAHESLLGFGQIAGQLFGQIDERIIKEDFGGVLKLTLPSEPLTLDPAMRTDATSNEVVAQIYEGLVQFDAGVNVLPAIATHWSISGDGQEWTFNIKKGVKFHNGRELTSDDVRYTLERLLSPGLNSPNAYFVDMIEGAADFRASRTNSVKGIRIIDSHTLIIRLESAYMPFLANLASSVTAIVPKEEVLKAGDNLSSNPIGTGPFKFKEWIPGSKIELERFNDYYEQKVSLRGIIYHINISDDQRSEKLERREIDQLEVRGKEREAICSLGSCLVEKLPALNIQYVCINVSMATPFVDKRVRQALNYAINKNNLIDASSLRAEATVARGVFPPGLAAHNPDLKGYDYSPEKTKALLAQAGYAGGLPGEYLMDIRDNREQMERAEIMINDCRKAGIMLRANPLPWKELLERSYEGQAVLSVRGWSSDNGDPDNFLYPLFHSKNWGRPGNTSFYRSLKVDEMLIRALAMRNPVERLNFYREIERLVVEDAPWVFLYHSMKYTATNPYVHGCRIRPMGAARLKDCWMETE
;
A
#
# COMPACT_ATOMS: atom_id res chain seq x y z
N MET A 1 1.44 73.12 86.01
CA MET A 1 0.65 73.60 84.85
C MET A 1 1.38 74.82 84.31
N ASN A 2 1.62 74.85 83.00
CA ASN A 2 2.13 75.97 82.22
C ASN A 2 3.65 76.22 82.13
N ILE A 3 4.13 76.01 80.88
CA ILE A 3 4.74 77.03 80.00
C ILE A 3 6.26 77.26 80.12
N PHE A 4 6.92 76.94 79.00
CA PHE A 4 8.15 77.51 78.40
C PHE A 4 9.49 77.45 79.14
N GLN A 5 10.49 76.88 78.45
CA GLN A 5 11.79 77.48 78.06
C GLN A 5 12.69 76.35 77.54
N ARG A 6 13.30 76.40 76.35
CA ARG A 6 14.37 77.34 76.00
C ARG A 6 14.63 77.28 74.50
N ASP A 7 14.70 78.47 73.91
CA ASP A 7 15.14 78.72 72.55
C ASP A 7 16.23 79.79 72.60
N LYS A 8 17.39 79.52 72.00
CA LYS A 8 18.40 80.44 71.43
C LYS A 8 19.79 79.78 71.36
N ASN A 9 20.22 79.54 70.12
CA ASN A 9 21.49 79.92 69.47
C ASN A 9 22.82 79.55 70.19
N GLN A 10 23.86 79.04 69.53
CA GLN A 10 24.41 79.49 68.25
C GLN A 10 25.61 78.60 67.83
N LYS A 11 25.91 78.61 66.51
CA LYS A 11 27.21 78.35 65.83
C LYS A 11 27.49 76.99 65.13
N THR A 12 27.15 76.98 63.84
CA THR A 12 28.00 76.73 62.64
C THR A 12 28.84 75.46 62.47
N ALA A 13 28.71 74.91 61.24
CA ALA A 13 29.56 73.94 60.51
C ALA A 13 29.44 72.48 60.98
N ALA A 14 28.61 71.62 60.37
CA ALA A 14 28.64 71.13 58.99
C ALA A 14 29.94 70.39 58.63
N VAL A 15 30.05 69.14 59.10
CA VAL A 15 30.48 68.01 58.26
C VAL A 15 29.46 66.91 58.49
N MET A 16 28.80 66.50 57.40
CA MET A 16 27.78 65.47 57.40
C MET A 16 28.39 64.11 57.73
N GLU A 17 28.18 63.60 58.93
CA GLU A 17 27.94 62.17 59.12
C GLU A 17 26.42 61.97 59.04
N LYS A 18 25.93 61.40 57.93
CA LYS A 18 24.58 60.82 57.92
C LYS A 18 24.66 59.44 58.59
N PRO A 19 23.80 59.15 59.60
CA PRO A 19 23.82 57.88 60.32
C PRO A 19 23.33 56.73 59.45
N GLY A 20 23.88 55.53 59.72
CA GLY A 20 23.71 54.31 58.96
C GLY A 20 22.25 53.90 58.70
N HIS A 21 22.00 53.56 57.43
CA HIS A 21 20.91 52.68 57.05
C HIS A 21 21.45 51.25 57.11
N THR A 22 21.13 50.52 58.18
CA THR A 22 21.20 49.07 58.14
C THR A 22 20.19 48.61 57.10
N TYR A 23 20.68 48.04 55.98
CA TYR A 23 19.89 47.27 55.03
C TYR A 23 19.37 46.01 55.74
N GLU A 24 18.38 46.18 56.62
CA GLU A 24 17.83 45.13 57.50
C GLU A 24 16.54 44.48 56.98
N ASN A 25 16.20 44.66 55.70
CA ASN A 25 15.32 43.72 55.01
C ASN A 25 16.17 42.56 54.49
N ARG A 26 16.53 41.66 55.40
CA ARG A 26 17.26 40.44 55.04
C ARG A 26 16.30 39.52 54.29
N LEU A 27 16.52 39.37 52.99
CA LEU A 27 15.97 38.28 52.20
C LEU A 27 16.21 36.97 52.98
N SER A 28 15.15 36.33 53.48
CA SER A 28 15.28 35.14 54.32
C SER A 28 15.88 34.00 53.51
N GLU A 29 16.99 33.43 53.99
CA GLU A 29 17.67 32.31 53.32
C GLU A 29 16.73 31.10 53.16
N ASN A 30 15.84 30.87 54.13
CA ASN A 30 14.83 29.82 54.05
C ASN A 30 13.78 30.10 52.97
N ASP A 31 13.36 31.35 52.81
CA ASP A 31 12.37 31.73 51.79
C ASP A 31 12.97 31.59 50.39
N LEU A 32 14.24 31.99 50.21
CA LEU A 32 14.99 31.80 48.98
C LEU A 32 15.23 30.31 48.65
N ASN A 33 15.61 29.49 49.64
CA ASN A 33 15.75 28.04 49.48
C ASN A 33 14.43 27.38 49.05
N ASN A 34 13.33 27.74 49.71
CA ASN A 34 12.01 27.23 49.38
C ASN A 34 11.60 27.64 47.96
N TYR A 35 11.91 28.87 47.56
CA TYR A 35 11.64 29.36 46.22
C TYR A 35 12.42 28.60 45.15
N LEU A 36 13.74 28.46 45.30
CA LEU A 36 14.62 27.71 44.39
C LEU A 36 14.23 26.22 44.30
N THR A 37 13.95 25.58 45.44
CA THR A 37 13.55 24.17 45.50
C THR A 37 12.29 23.91 44.70
N LYS A 38 11.27 24.76 44.84
CA LYS A 38 10.06 24.60 44.04
C LYS A 38 10.32 24.79 42.55
N ILE A 39 11.21 25.70 42.17
CA ILE A 39 11.56 25.90 40.75
C ILE A 39 12.20 24.63 40.20
N GLY A 40 13.08 24.01 41.00
CA GLY A 40 13.58 22.65 40.78
C GLY A 40 12.46 21.64 40.48
N GLN A 41 11.43 21.58 41.33
CA GLN A 41 10.30 20.66 41.14
C GLN A 41 9.56 20.86 39.80
N PHE A 42 9.39 22.10 39.34
CA PHE A 42 8.81 22.37 38.03
C PHE A 42 9.75 21.94 36.89
N THR A 43 11.03 22.29 36.99
CA THR A 43 12.03 21.94 35.96
C THR A 43 12.24 20.43 35.86
N ASP A 44 12.08 19.70 36.97
CA ASP A 44 12.18 18.23 37.05
C ASP A 44 11.03 17.50 36.36
N LEU A 45 9.87 18.15 36.13
CA LEU A 45 8.74 17.57 35.39
C LEU A 45 8.98 17.55 33.87
N LEU A 46 9.88 18.39 33.37
CA LEU A 46 10.05 18.62 31.93
C LEU A 46 10.61 17.43 31.16
N PRO A 47 11.60 16.67 31.67
CA PRO A 47 12.04 15.45 31.02
C PRO A 47 10.89 14.44 30.84
N ALA A 48 10.03 14.30 31.85
CA ALA A 48 8.87 13.42 31.79
C ALA A 48 7.83 13.91 30.77
N ILE A 49 7.60 15.22 30.70
CA ILE A 49 6.73 15.85 29.71
C ILE A 49 7.23 15.62 28.29
N MET A 50 8.51 15.89 28.03
CA MET A 50 9.12 15.67 26.72
C MET A 50 9.03 14.23 26.27
N GLU A 51 9.37 13.30 27.18
CA GLU A 51 9.29 11.89 26.89
C GLU A 51 7.84 11.44 26.64
N GLY A 52 6.88 11.99 27.38
CA GLY A 52 5.46 11.73 27.15
C GLY A 52 4.95 12.19 25.79
N ILE A 53 5.38 13.38 25.31
CA ILE A 53 5.03 13.84 23.96
C ILE A 53 5.72 12.99 22.89
N LYS A 54 6.97 12.59 23.11
CA LYS A 54 7.68 11.71 22.19
C LYS A 54 6.97 10.35 22.07
N GLN A 55 6.51 9.80 23.18
CA GLN A 55 5.73 8.56 23.20
C GLN A 55 4.38 8.72 22.50
N LEU A 56 3.72 9.87 22.68
CA LEU A 56 2.49 10.20 21.96
C LEU A 56 2.71 10.26 20.44
N SER A 57 3.72 11.00 19.97
CA SER A 57 4.09 11.11 18.54
C SER A 57 4.43 9.75 17.94
N ALA A 58 5.17 8.91 18.69
CA ALA A 58 5.51 7.57 18.24
C ALA A 58 4.25 6.68 18.11
N ALA A 59 3.32 6.76 19.08
CA ALA A 59 2.07 6.01 19.02
C ALA A 59 1.17 6.47 17.86
N ASP A 60 1.12 7.77 17.58
CA ASP A 60 0.35 8.37 16.48
C ASP A 60 0.85 7.90 15.10
N ASN A 61 2.17 7.88 14.90
CA ASN A 61 2.77 7.37 13.66
C ASN A 61 2.48 5.88 13.42
N VAL A 62 2.54 5.06 14.48
CA VAL A 62 2.15 3.64 14.39
C VAL A 62 0.67 3.55 14.03
N HIS A 63 -0.18 4.38 14.64
CA HIS A 63 -1.61 4.40 14.39
C HIS A 63 -1.95 4.73 12.92
N LEU A 64 -1.31 5.76 12.34
CA LEU A 64 -1.44 6.11 10.92
C LEU A 64 -1.06 4.96 9.98
N THR A 65 0.01 4.23 10.32
CA THR A 65 0.47 3.09 9.51
C THR A 65 -0.56 1.96 9.53
N VAL A 66 -1.13 1.66 10.69
CA VAL A 66 -2.14 0.59 10.84
C VAL A 66 -3.46 0.96 10.14
N ILE A 67 -3.84 2.24 10.10
CA ILE A 67 -5.00 2.69 9.32
C ILE A 67 -4.80 2.42 7.82
N GLN A 68 -3.58 2.63 7.30
CA GLN A 68 -3.27 2.32 5.90
C GLN A 68 -3.34 0.81 5.63
N GLU A 69 -2.75 -0.02 6.49
CA GLU A 69 -2.84 -1.49 6.38
C GLU A 69 -4.31 -1.96 6.38
N PHE A 70 -5.17 -1.29 7.15
CA PHE A 70 -6.60 -1.59 7.22
C PHE A 70 -7.33 -1.24 5.91
N GLN A 71 -7.00 -0.11 5.27
CA GLN A 71 -7.53 0.26 3.95
C GLN A 71 -7.10 -0.73 2.86
N ASP A 72 -5.83 -1.12 2.86
CA ASP A 72 -5.29 -2.04 1.87
C ASP A 72 -5.97 -3.42 1.97
N LYS A 73 -6.18 -3.92 3.19
CA LYS A 73 -6.84 -5.22 3.42
C LYS A 73 -8.32 -5.23 3.01
N LEU A 74 -9.04 -4.13 3.22
CA LEU A 74 -10.41 -4.00 2.73
C LEU A 74 -10.47 -4.00 1.20
N THR A 75 -9.51 -3.34 0.55
CA THR A 75 -9.43 -3.30 -0.91
C THR A 75 -9.28 -4.70 -1.50
N GLU A 76 -8.47 -5.57 -0.86
CA GLU A 76 -8.33 -6.98 -1.27
C GLU A 76 -9.65 -7.76 -1.16
N ILE A 77 -10.38 -7.62 -0.04
CA ILE A 77 -11.66 -8.31 0.19
C ILE A 77 -12.71 -7.89 -0.84
N PHE A 78 -12.78 -6.60 -1.19
CA PHE A 78 -13.74 -6.10 -2.16
C PHE A 78 -13.37 -6.40 -3.61
N ARG A 79 -12.08 -6.63 -3.91
CA ARG A 79 -11.68 -7.18 -5.21
C ARG A 79 -12.21 -8.60 -5.39
N GLY A 80 -12.15 -9.43 -4.35
CA GLY A 80 -12.72 -10.79 -4.37
C GLY A 80 -14.25 -10.79 -4.55
N GLN A 81 -14.95 -9.83 -3.94
CA GLN A 81 -16.40 -9.64 -4.10
C GLN A 81 -16.79 -9.39 -5.57
N GLU A 82 -16.06 -8.54 -6.29
CA GLU A 82 -16.33 -8.24 -7.71
C GLU A 82 -16.16 -9.48 -8.60
N GLU A 83 -15.16 -10.32 -8.32
CA GLU A 83 -14.97 -11.60 -9.02
C GLU A 83 -16.16 -12.56 -8.76
N ILE A 84 -16.65 -12.65 -7.52
CA ILE A 84 -17.81 -13.47 -7.14
C ILE A 84 -19.09 -12.99 -7.86
N ALA A 85 -19.32 -11.67 -7.93
CA ALA A 85 -20.44 -11.10 -8.67
C ALA A 85 -20.41 -11.48 -10.16
N GLY A 86 -19.21 -11.51 -10.75
CA GLY A 86 -18.97 -11.96 -12.13
C GLY A 86 -19.40 -13.41 -12.34
N TYR A 87 -19.01 -14.31 -11.43
CA TYR A 87 -19.41 -15.72 -11.51
C TYR A 87 -20.93 -15.92 -11.44
N SER A 88 -21.62 -15.21 -10.54
CA SER A 88 -23.09 -15.26 -10.45
C SER A 88 -23.78 -14.81 -11.73
N ALA A 89 -23.26 -13.78 -12.41
CA ALA A 89 -23.78 -13.31 -13.68
C ALA A 89 -23.58 -14.33 -14.81
N MET A 90 -22.39 -14.95 -14.88
CA MET A 90 -22.08 -15.99 -15.88
C MET A 90 -22.99 -17.22 -15.74
N VAL A 91 -23.32 -17.63 -14.50
CA VAL A 91 -24.22 -18.77 -14.28
C VAL A 91 -25.65 -18.46 -14.70
N LEU A 92 -26.17 -17.26 -14.41
CA LEU A 92 -27.51 -16.87 -14.84
C LEU A 92 -27.68 -16.96 -16.36
N ASP A 93 -26.65 -16.59 -17.12
CA ASP A 93 -26.64 -16.69 -18.58
C ASP A 93 -26.55 -18.16 -19.04
N THR A 94 -25.57 -18.89 -18.52
CA THR A 94 -25.33 -20.31 -18.87
C THR A 94 -26.53 -21.21 -18.54
N SER A 95 -27.23 -20.95 -17.42
CA SER A 95 -28.38 -21.74 -16.98
C SER A 95 -29.62 -21.55 -17.86
N LEU A 96 -29.77 -20.43 -18.57
CA LEU A 96 -30.89 -20.23 -19.51
C LEU A 96 -30.73 -21.15 -20.73
N ASP A 97 -29.55 -21.15 -21.32
CA ASP A 97 -29.20 -22.03 -22.44
C ASP A 97 -29.30 -23.50 -22.03
N TYR A 98 -28.82 -23.83 -20.84
CA TYR A 98 -28.87 -25.18 -20.29
C TYR A 98 -30.31 -25.70 -20.13
N ASN A 99 -31.21 -24.89 -19.55
CA ASN A 99 -32.63 -25.24 -19.41
C ASN A 99 -33.31 -25.48 -20.77
N GLN A 100 -33.00 -24.65 -21.76
CA GLN A 100 -33.57 -24.81 -23.09
C GLN A 100 -33.18 -26.15 -23.72
N VAL A 101 -31.90 -26.52 -23.63
CA VAL A 101 -31.39 -27.79 -24.19
C VAL A 101 -32.00 -29.00 -23.48
N ILE A 102 -32.20 -28.94 -22.16
CA ILE A 102 -32.88 -30.01 -21.41
C ILE A 102 -34.31 -30.21 -21.93
N LEU A 103 -35.09 -29.12 -22.06
CA LEU A 103 -36.48 -29.18 -22.53
C LEU A 103 -36.59 -29.70 -23.97
N GLU A 104 -35.68 -29.30 -24.85
CA GLU A 104 -35.61 -29.81 -26.23
C GLU A 104 -35.32 -31.32 -26.25
N THR A 105 -34.40 -31.80 -25.40
CA THR A 105 -34.05 -33.24 -25.29
C THR A 105 -35.21 -34.06 -24.72
N GLU A 106 -35.87 -33.53 -23.69
CA GLU A 106 -37.06 -34.14 -23.07
C GLU A 106 -38.20 -34.33 -24.09
N ALA A 107 -38.44 -33.31 -24.94
CA ALA A 107 -39.45 -33.38 -25.99
C ALA A 107 -39.16 -34.50 -27.01
N VAL A 108 -37.89 -34.69 -27.38
CA VAL A 108 -37.47 -35.78 -28.28
C VAL A 108 -37.70 -37.15 -27.63
N LEU A 109 -37.35 -37.32 -26.35
CA LEU A 109 -37.61 -38.58 -25.63
C LEU A 109 -39.12 -38.89 -25.52
N LYS A 110 -39.97 -37.89 -25.28
CA LYS A 110 -41.43 -38.05 -25.27
C LYS A 110 -41.97 -38.51 -26.63
N SER A 111 -41.42 -37.95 -27.71
CA SER A 111 -41.73 -38.40 -29.08
C SER A 111 -41.34 -39.87 -29.28
N LEU A 112 -40.14 -40.26 -28.85
CA LEU A 112 -39.65 -41.64 -28.94
C LEU A 112 -40.53 -42.62 -28.16
N ILE A 113 -40.92 -42.29 -26.92
CA ILE A 113 -41.83 -43.12 -26.10
C ILE A 113 -43.15 -43.37 -26.85
N THR A 114 -43.72 -42.30 -27.44
CA THR A 114 -44.96 -42.39 -28.22
C THR A 114 -44.79 -43.24 -29.47
N SER A 115 -43.65 -43.13 -30.15
CA SER A 115 -43.33 -43.92 -31.34
C SER A 115 -43.11 -45.41 -31.02
N PHE A 116 -42.48 -45.72 -29.88
CA PHE A 116 -42.36 -47.11 -29.43
C PHE A 116 -43.71 -47.74 -29.09
N ASP A 117 -44.66 -46.98 -28.53
CA ASP A 117 -46.03 -47.45 -28.34
C ASP A 117 -46.71 -47.83 -29.66
N GLN A 118 -46.53 -47.01 -30.70
CA GLN A 118 -47.02 -47.31 -32.04
C GLN A 118 -46.31 -48.55 -32.63
N SER A 119 -45.01 -48.72 -32.40
CA SER A 119 -44.22 -49.89 -32.85
C SER A 119 -44.71 -51.18 -32.22
N LEU A 120 -45.01 -51.16 -30.92
CA LEU A 120 -45.58 -52.29 -30.19
C LEU A 120 -46.97 -52.67 -30.74
N GLU A 121 -47.81 -51.69 -31.05
CA GLU A 121 -49.12 -51.92 -31.65
C GLU A 121 -49.01 -52.49 -33.07
N LEU A 122 -48.12 -51.96 -33.91
CA LEU A 122 -47.85 -52.53 -35.24
C LEU A 122 -47.31 -53.97 -35.14
N ASN A 123 -46.41 -54.24 -34.20
CA ASN A 123 -45.88 -55.58 -33.96
C ASN A 123 -46.98 -56.56 -33.53
N ARG A 124 -47.92 -56.11 -32.69
CA ARG A 124 -49.11 -56.89 -32.31
C ARG A 124 -49.98 -57.21 -33.52
N GLN A 125 -50.26 -56.23 -34.38
CA GLN A 125 -51.04 -56.43 -35.61
C GLN A 125 -50.34 -57.36 -36.60
N LEU A 126 -49.01 -57.26 -36.73
CA LEU A 126 -48.18 -58.16 -37.55
C LEU A 126 -48.24 -59.60 -37.05
N THR A 127 -48.16 -59.80 -35.73
CA THR A 127 -48.25 -61.12 -35.12
C THR A 127 -49.61 -61.76 -35.41
N ILE A 128 -50.71 -61.01 -35.22
CA ILE A 128 -52.07 -61.46 -35.55
C ILE A 128 -52.19 -61.80 -37.04
N GLY A 129 -51.62 -60.98 -37.92
CA GLY A 129 -51.60 -61.22 -39.37
C GLY A 129 -50.90 -62.53 -39.74
N LEU A 130 -49.74 -62.83 -39.14
CA LEU A 130 -49.01 -64.09 -39.37
C LEU A 130 -49.71 -65.31 -38.78
N GLU A 131 -50.31 -65.19 -37.59
CA GLU A 131 -51.09 -66.26 -36.97
C GLU A 131 -52.31 -66.63 -37.83
N SER A 132 -52.99 -65.64 -38.40
CA SER A 132 -54.11 -65.89 -39.33
C SER A 132 -53.68 -66.62 -40.60
N LEU A 133 -52.47 -66.33 -41.12
CA LEU A 133 -51.91 -67.06 -42.26
C LEU A 133 -51.56 -68.52 -41.91
N SER A 134 -51.13 -68.78 -40.66
CA SER A 134 -50.87 -70.14 -40.18
C SER A 134 -52.16 -70.98 -40.12
N GLU A 135 -53.30 -70.38 -39.77
CA GLU A 135 -54.60 -71.08 -39.77
C GLU A 135 -55.05 -71.44 -41.18
N ILE A 136 -54.83 -70.54 -42.16
CA ILE A 136 -55.22 -70.80 -43.54
C ILE A 136 -54.27 -71.79 -44.23
N SER A 137 -52.97 -71.84 -43.86
CA SER A 137 -52.04 -72.90 -44.29
C SER A 137 -52.58 -74.31 -43.98
N LYS A 138 -53.35 -74.47 -42.89
CA LYS A 138 -53.97 -75.75 -42.51
C LYS A 138 -54.97 -76.24 -43.57
N GLN A 139 -55.65 -75.32 -44.26
CA GLN A 139 -56.59 -75.62 -45.35
C GLN A 139 -55.88 -76.12 -46.63
N LEU A 140 -54.54 -75.93 -46.76
CA LEU A 140 -53.75 -76.51 -47.85
C LEU A 140 -53.67 -78.05 -47.74
N GLN A 141 -53.76 -78.61 -46.54
CA GLN A 141 -53.78 -80.08 -46.35
C GLN A 141 -55.08 -80.68 -46.88
N ASP A 142 -56.21 -79.99 -46.67
CA ASP A 142 -57.50 -80.37 -47.24
C ASP A 142 -57.45 -80.31 -48.78
N LEU A 143 -56.77 -79.31 -49.32
CA LEU A 143 -56.56 -79.12 -50.76
C LEU A 143 -55.71 -80.27 -51.38
N VAL A 144 -54.64 -80.70 -50.69
CA VAL A 144 -53.84 -81.88 -51.08
C VAL A 144 -54.66 -83.16 -51.03
N ALA A 145 -55.51 -83.32 -50.00
CA ALA A 145 -56.39 -84.47 -49.87
C ALA A 145 -57.36 -84.55 -51.05
N VAL A 146 -58.02 -83.43 -51.39
CA VAL A 146 -58.92 -83.34 -52.56
C VAL A 146 -58.18 -83.68 -53.86
N MET A 147 -57.00 -83.13 -54.11
CA MET A 147 -56.22 -83.45 -55.31
C MET A 147 -55.82 -84.93 -55.39
N THR A 148 -55.45 -85.52 -54.26
CA THR A 148 -55.05 -86.92 -54.18
C THR A 148 -56.24 -87.85 -54.44
N GLU A 149 -57.41 -87.55 -53.86
CA GLU A 149 -58.66 -88.25 -54.10
C GLU A 149 -59.10 -88.15 -55.56
N MET A 150 -59.05 -86.95 -56.14
CA MET A 150 -59.38 -86.72 -57.55
C MET A 150 -58.44 -87.51 -58.48
N SER A 151 -57.13 -87.51 -58.21
CA SER A 151 -56.15 -88.31 -58.96
C SER A 151 -56.49 -89.80 -58.88
N LEU A 152 -56.81 -90.31 -57.69
CA LEU A 152 -57.15 -91.73 -57.50
C LEU A 152 -58.42 -92.10 -58.25
N ALA A 153 -59.45 -91.28 -58.14
CA ALA A 153 -60.73 -91.52 -58.79
C ALA A 153 -60.61 -91.50 -60.33
N ILE A 154 -59.79 -90.59 -60.89
CA ILE A 154 -59.53 -90.52 -62.33
C ILE A 154 -58.66 -91.68 -62.80
N SER A 155 -57.65 -92.09 -62.03
CA SER A 155 -56.86 -93.29 -62.33
C SER A 155 -57.74 -94.55 -62.33
N GLN A 156 -58.70 -94.64 -61.41
CA GLN A 156 -59.63 -95.76 -61.35
C GLN A 156 -60.62 -95.76 -62.53
N VAL A 157 -61.17 -94.59 -62.89
CA VAL A 157 -62.03 -94.45 -64.08
C VAL A 157 -61.24 -94.72 -65.37
N SER A 158 -60.01 -94.22 -65.49
CA SER A 158 -59.09 -94.53 -66.59
C SER A 158 -58.85 -96.04 -66.72
N ARG A 159 -58.53 -96.73 -65.63
CA ARG A 159 -58.27 -98.17 -65.66
C ARG A 159 -59.51 -98.98 -66.00
N ASN A 160 -60.66 -98.59 -65.48
CA ASN A 160 -61.94 -99.20 -65.85
C ASN A 160 -62.25 -98.97 -67.35
N ALA A 161 -61.96 -97.77 -67.85
CA ALA A 161 -62.10 -97.42 -69.27
C ALA A 161 -61.16 -98.25 -70.14
N GLU A 162 -59.91 -98.43 -69.73
CA GLU A 162 -58.88 -99.21 -70.45
C GLU A 162 -59.25 -100.70 -70.53
N ILE A 163 -59.70 -101.30 -69.41
CA ILE A 163 -60.16 -102.70 -69.37
C ILE A 163 -61.35 -102.91 -70.32
N LYS A 164 -62.34 -102.00 -70.27
CA LYS A 164 -63.52 -102.08 -71.14
C LYS A 164 -63.18 -101.82 -72.61
N ALA A 165 -62.28 -100.88 -72.89
CA ALA A 165 -61.78 -100.60 -74.24
C ALA A 165 -61.05 -101.82 -74.84
N PHE A 166 -60.24 -102.51 -74.04
CA PHE A 166 -59.55 -103.75 -74.45
C PHE A 166 -60.54 -104.86 -74.82
N HIS A 167 -61.59 -105.06 -74.03
CA HIS A 167 -62.64 -106.04 -74.33
C HIS A 167 -63.46 -105.71 -75.59
N ALA A 168 -63.61 -104.42 -75.93
CA ALA A 168 -64.32 -103.98 -77.13
C ALA A 168 -63.49 -104.09 -78.44
N GLY A 169 -62.22 -104.50 -78.36
CA GLY A 169 -61.37 -104.77 -79.53
C GLY A 169 -61.11 -103.53 -80.39
N THR A 170 -61.18 -103.66 -81.72
CA THR A 170 -60.93 -102.53 -82.66
C THR A 170 -61.93 -101.40 -82.52
N VAL A 171 -63.14 -101.68 -82.00
CA VAL A 171 -64.20 -100.69 -81.79
C VAL A 171 -63.93 -99.83 -80.56
N GLY A 172 -63.13 -100.31 -79.60
CA GLY A 172 -62.80 -99.60 -78.35
C GLY A 172 -61.60 -98.65 -78.40
N ARG A 173 -60.95 -98.46 -79.57
CA ARG A 173 -59.70 -97.67 -79.66
C ARG A 173 -59.84 -96.21 -79.23
N GLY A 174 -60.95 -95.55 -79.57
CA GLY A 174 -61.22 -94.16 -79.16
C GLY A 174 -61.27 -94.01 -77.63
N PHE A 175 -61.90 -94.96 -76.95
CA PHE A 175 -61.92 -95.03 -75.48
C PHE A 175 -60.57 -95.37 -74.85
N GLY A 176 -59.74 -96.17 -75.55
CA GLY A 176 -58.36 -96.44 -75.14
C GLY A 176 -57.51 -95.16 -75.07
N VAL A 177 -57.64 -94.26 -76.05
CA VAL A 177 -56.95 -92.95 -76.05
C VAL A 177 -57.44 -92.05 -74.92
N ILE A 178 -58.74 -92.07 -74.64
CA ILE A 178 -59.32 -91.32 -73.51
C ILE A 178 -58.78 -91.87 -72.18
N ALA A 179 -58.70 -93.19 -72.02
CA ALA A 179 -58.15 -93.84 -70.84
C ALA A 179 -56.65 -93.49 -70.63
N GLU A 180 -55.87 -93.47 -71.70
CA GLU A 180 -54.45 -93.06 -71.68
C GLU A 180 -54.31 -91.59 -71.27
N ASN A 181 -55.10 -90.70 -71.86
CA ASN A 181 -55.10 -89.28 -71.51
C ASN A 181 -55.56 -89.03 -70.06
N MET A 182 -56.56 -89.76 -69.56
CA MET A 182 -56.95 -89.68 -68.15
C MET A 182 -55.85 -90.17 -67.20
N ASN A 183 -55.08 -91.19 -67.60
CA ASN A 183 -53.94 -91.67 -66.83
C ASN A 183 -52.80 -90.63 -66.79
N LEU A 184 -52.49 -90.01 -67.94
CA LEU A 184 -51.52 -88.91 -68.02
C LEU A 184 -51.95 -87.72 -67.15
N LEU A 185 -53.23 -87.32 -67.23
CA LEU A 185 -53.80 -86.29 -66.35
C LEU A 185 -53.63 -86.65 -64.87
N SER A 186 -53.96 -87.89 -64.49
CA SER A 186 -53.81 -88.35 -63.11
C SER A 186 -52.36 -88.26 -62.64
N GLN A 187 -51.40 -88.63 -63.48
CA GLN A 187 -49.97 -88.52 -63.16
C GLN A 187 -49.53 -87.06 -62.98
N GLU A 188 -49.99 -86.14 -63.84
CA GLU A 188 -49.72 -84.70 -63.71
C GLU A 188 -50.35 -84.10 -62.43
N LEU A 189 -51.59 -84.47 -62.11
CA LEU A 189 -52.25 -84.02 -60.88
C LEU A 189 -51.53 -84.55 -59.64
N ARG A 190 -51.07 -85.80 -59.67
CA ARG A 190 -50.30 -86.41 -58.58
C ARG A 190 -48.94 -85.74 -58.38
N LYS A 191 -48.26 -85.38 -59.46
CA LYS A 191 -47.01 -84.59 -59.43
C LYS A 191 -47.24 -83.19 -58.86
N THR A 192 -48.35 -82.56 -59.21
CA THR A 192 -48.75 -81.24 -58.72
C THR A 192 -49.16 -81.29 -57.25
N ALA A 193 -49.89 -82.31 -56.82
CA ALA A 193 -50.25 -82.56 -55.43
C ALA A 193 -49.02 -82.84 -54.55
N GLY A 194 -47.98 -83.45 -55.11
CA GLY A 194 -46.71 -83.74 -54.43
C GLY A 194 -45.91 -82.50 -54.00
N LYS A 195 -46.10 -81.35 -54.65
CA LYS A 195 -45.42 -80.09 -54.31
C LYS A 195 -46.01 -79.38 -53.09
N ALA A 196 -47.30 -79.57 -52.83
CA ALA A 196 -48.02 -78.81 -51.82
C ALA A 196 -47.60 -79.11 -50.36
N PRO A 197 -47.25 -80.35 -49.95
CA PRO A 197 -46.68 -80.62 -48.62
C PRO A 197 -45.31 -79.97 -48.38
N GLU A 198 -44.48 -79.86 -49.43
CA GLU A 198 -43.19 -79.16 -49.38
C GLU A 198 -43.39 -77.66 -49.17
N LEU A 199 -44.35 -77.06 -49.89
CA LEU A 199 -44.74 -75.65 -49.76
C LEU A 199 -45.39 -75.34 -48.39
N ASP A 200 -46.28 -76.19 -47.86
CA ASP A 200 -46.88 -76.04 -46.53
C ASP A 200 -45.81 -76.10 -45.42
N SER A 201 -44.85 -77.02 -45.56
CA SER A 201 -43.75 -77.15 -44.60
C SER A 201 -42.80 -75.93 -44.65
N SER A 202 -42.49 -75.43 -45.85
CA SER A 202 -41.68 -74.22 -46.03
C SER A 202 -42.38 -72.96 -45.47
N LEU A 203 -43.69 -72.82 -45.72
CA LEU A 203 -44.49 -71.72 -45.20
C LEU A 203 -44.57 -71.75 -43.67
N LYS A 204 -44.85 -72.91 -43.05
CA LYS A 204 -44.88 -73.06 -41.59
C LYS A 204 -43.56 -72.72 -40.93
N GLU A 205 -42.45 -73.18 -41.51
CA GLU A 205 -41.10 -72.86 -41.00
C GLU A 205 -40.83 -71.35 -41.06
N LYS A 206 -41.11 -70.71 -42.20
CA LYS A 206 -40.91 -69.27 -42.39
C LYS A 206 -41.84 -68.43 -41.52
N ILE A 207 -43.11 -68.81 -41.36
CA ILE A 207 -44.07 -68.15 -40.47
C ILE A 207 -43.61 -68.29 -39.00
N THR A 208 -43.16 -69.47 -38.58
CA THR A 208 -42.66 -69.70 -37.21
C THR A 208 -41.44 -68.83 -36.92
N ARG A 209 -40.48 -68.78 -37.85
CA ARG A 209 -39.30 -67.89 -37.73
C ARG A 209 -39.70 -66.41 -37.67
N ALA A 210 -40.66 -65.99 -38.50
CA ALA A 210 -41.17 -64.63 -38.50
C ALA A 210 -41.85 -64.26 -37.18
N VAL A 211 -42.69 -65.13 -36.60
CA VAL A 211 -43.34 -64.91 -35.29
C VAL A 211 -42.29 -64.83 -34.17
N GLN A 212 -41.28 -65.70 -34.18
CA GLN A 212 -40.18 -65.63 -33.21
C GLN A 212 -39.36 -64.33 -33.33
N GLY A 213 -39.08 -63.89 -34.56
CA GLY A 213 -38.40 -62.61 -34.83
C GLY A 213 -39.22 -61.41 -34.35
N LEU A 214 -40.54 -61.41 -34.59
CA LEU A 214 -41.44 -60.37 -34.11
C LEU A 214 -41.56 -60.33 -32.59
N SER A 215 -41.57 -61.49 -31.91
CA SER A 215 -41.56 -61.54 -30.44
C SER A 215 -40.31 -60.89 -29.87
N ARG A 216 -39.13 -61.17 -30.44
CA ARG A 216 -37.88 -60.50 -30.02
C ARG A 216 -37.91 -59.01 -30.31
N ALA A 217 -38.44 -58.60 -31.46
CA ALA A 217 -38.61 -57.20 -31.80
C ALA A 217 -39.57 -56.48 -30.84
N LYS A 218 -40.64 -57.14 -30.38
CA LYS A 218 -41.57 -56.63 -29.37
C LYS A 218 -40.88 -56.40 -28.03
N ASP A 219 -40.15 -57.41 -27.53
CA ASP A 219 -39.47 -57.32 -26.23
C ASP A 219 -38.42 -56.19 -26.25
N LEU A 220 -37.71 -56.04 -27.36
CA LEU A 220 -36.72 -54.99 -27.55
C LEU A 220 -37.37 -53.60 -27.65
N ALA A 221 -38.48 -53.45 -28.37
CA ALA A 221 -39.25 -52.20 -28.43
C ALA A 221 -39.82 -51.81 -27.05
N ALA A 222 -40.28 -52.78 -26.25
CA ALA A 222 -40.76 -52.54 -24.89
C ALA A 222 -39.62 -52.08 -23.96
N SER A 223 -38.45 -52.74 -24.02
CA SER A 223 -37.27 -52.34 -23.25
C SER A 223 -36.77 -50.94 -23.64
N LEU A 224 -36.79 -50.61 -24.94
CA LEU A 224 -36.43 -49.28 -25.43
C LEU A 224 -37.40 -48.19 -24.94
N LYS A 225 -38.71 -48.49 -24.88
CA LYS A 225 -39.71 -47.60 -24.28
C LYS A 225 -39.43 -47.35 -22.80
N GLU A 226 -39.18 -48.41 -22.03
CA GLU A 226 -38.89 -48.31 -20.60
C GLU A 226 -37.61 -47.48 -20.35
N SER A 227 -36.54 -47.76 -21.10
CA SER A 227 -35.30 -46.98 -21.03
C SER A 227 -35.52 -45.51 -21.40
N SER A 228 -36.31 -45.21 -22.44
CA SER A 228 -36.62 -43.83 -22.84
C SER A 228 -37.45 -43.10 -21.77
N THR A 229 -38.36 -43.80 -21.09
CA THR A 229 -39.15 -43.26 -19.97
C THR A 229 -38.27 -42.95 -18.76
N ALA A 230 -37.33 -43.84 -18.42
CA ALA A 230 -36.38 -43.61 -17.34
C ALA A 230 -35.46 -42.41 -17.64
N MET A 231 -34.99 -42.28 -18.89
CA MET A 231 -34.17 -41.14 -19.32
C MET A 231 -34.93 -39.81 -19.26
N GLU A 232 -36.23 -39.79 -19.59
CA GLU A 232 -37.07 -38.59 -19.47
C GLU A 232 -37.24 -38.14 -18.01
N ALA A 233 -37.47 -39.08 -17.09
CA ALA A 233 -37.59 -38.79 -15.67
C ALA A 233 -36.29 -38.21 -15.08
N GLU A 234 -35.13 -38.78 -15.44
CA GLU A 234 -33.82 -38.27 -15.02
C GLU A 234 -33.51 -36.87 -15.58
N LEU A 235 -33.91 -36.56 -16.83
CA LEU A 235 -33.80 -35.20 -17.37
C LEU A 235 -34.67 -34.19 -16.62
N SER A 236 -35.88 -34.58 -16.22
CA SER A 236 -36.75 -33.75 -15.38
C SER A 236 -36.13 -33.46 -14.01
N ASP A 237 -35.50 -34.47 -13.38
CA ASP A 237 -34.75 -34.28 -12.12
C ASP A 237 -33.56 -33.32 -12.31
N ILE A 238 -32.83 -33.44 -13.41
CA ILE A 238 -31.72 -32.52 -13.76
C ILE A 238 -32.24 -31.08 -13.94
N TYR A 239 -33.39 -30.90 -14.60
CA TYR A 239 -34.03 -29.60 -14.76
C TYR A 239 -34.38 -28.97 -13.40
N GLN A 240 -34.99 -29.73 -12.49
CA GLN A 240 -35.33 -29.26 -11.14
C GLN A 240 -34.08 -28.90 -10.33
N ALA A 241 -33.02 -29.71 -10.41
CA ALA A 241 -31.76 -29.41 -9.76
C ALA A 241 -31.11 -28.13 -10.30
N ASN A 242 -31.19 -27.88 -11.61
CA ASN A 242 -30.71 -26.62 -12.20
C ASN A 242 -31.49 -25.39 -11.71
N GLN A 243 -32.81 -25.50 -11.49
CA GLN A 243 -33.59 -24.40 -10.89
C GLN A 243 -33.09 -24.04 -9.48
N LEU A 244 -32.74 -25.04 -8.67
CA LEU A 244 -32.16 -24.83 -7.33
C LEU A 244 -30.75 -24.22 -7.40
N ILE A 245 -29.94 -24.65 -8.37
CA ILE A 245 -28.61 -24.06 -8.63
C ILE A 245 -28.75 -22.57 -8.98
N VAL A 246 -29.68 -22.21 -9.88
CA VAL A 246 -29.96 -20.81 -10.24
C VAL A 246 -30.39 -19.99 -9.02
N GLN A 247 -31.26 -20.54 -8.17
CA GLN A 247 -31.67 -19.89 -6.92
C GLN A 247 -30.48 -19.65 -5.99
N GLY A 248 -29.59 -20.64 -5.84
CA GLY A 248 -28.36 -20.50 -5.05
C GLY A 248 -27.46 -19.37 -5.55
N PHE A 249 -27.24 -19.27 -6.86
CA PHE A 249 -26.44 -18.16 -7.44
C PHE A 249 -27.14 -16.81 -7.37
N GLN A 250 -28.48 -16.75 -7.36
CA GLN A 250 -29.23 -15.52 -7.11
C GLN A 250 -29.09 -15.05 -5.66
N GLU A 251 -29.11 -15.96 -4.69
CA GLU A 251 -28.83 -15.65 -3.29
C GLU A 251 -27.40 -15.15 -3.10
N MET A 252 -26.43 -15.77 -3.78
CA MET A 252 -25.05 -15.26 -3.79
C MET A 252 -24.97 -13.83 -4.33
N ARG A 253 -25.69 -13.53 -5.42
CA ARG A 253 -25.73 -12.17 -5.97
C ARG A 253 -26.29 -11.17 -4.96
N ARG A 254 -27.34 -11.52 -4.21
CA ARG A 254 -27.88 -10.64 -3.15
C ARG A 254 -26.86 -10.37 -2.04
N HIS A 255 -26.13 -11.40 -1.58
CA HIS A 255 -25.07 -11.19 -0.60
C HIS A 255 -23.93 -10.34 -1.17
N SER A 256 -23.55 -10.54 -2.43
CA SER A 256 -22.54 -9.71 -3.11
C SER A 256 -22.98 -8.24 -3.25
N ASP A 257 -24.25 -8.00 -3.58
CA ASP A 257 -24.83 -6.65 -3.65
C ASP A 257 -24.88 -5.98 -2.25
N SER A 258 -25.22 -6.74 -1.20
CA SER A 258 -25.15 -6.27 0.20
C SER A 258 -23.73 -5.88 0.61
N GLN A 259 -22.73 -6.69 0.24
CA GLN A 259 -21.32 -6.38 0.48
C GLN A 259 -20.90 -5.07 -0.20
N GLN A 260 -21.45 -4.74 -1.37
CA GLN A 260 -21.18 -3.48 -2.05
C GLN A 260 -21.70 -2.26 -1.24
N GLU A 261 -22.88 -2.34 -0.64
CA GLU A 261 -23.38 -1.26 0.22
C GLU A 261 -22.58 -1.11 1.52
N ILE A 262 -22.02 -2.23 2.01
CA ILE A 262 -21.15 -2.24 3.18
C ILE A 262 -19.78 -1.64 2.83
N LYS A 263 -19.25 -1.90 1.63
CA LYS A 263 -18.01 -1.31 1.09
C LYS A 263 -18.01 0.20 1.19
N ASP A 264 -19.04 0.84 0.64
CA ASP A 264 -19.12 2.30 0.60
C ASP A 264 -19.13 2.92 2.00
N ARG A 265 -19.85 2.27 2.94
CA ARG A 265 -19.90 2.71 4.34
C ARG A 265 -18.57 2.51 5.07
N LEU A 266 -17.91 1.38 4.87
CA LEU A 266 -16.60 1.10 5.48
C LEU A 266 -15.53 2.06 4.93
N LEU A 267 -15.48 2.27 3.62
CA LEU A 267 -14.55 3.22 3.00
C LEU A 267 -14.79 4.66 3.47
N SER A 268 -16.06 5.07 3.61
CA SER A 268 -16.40 6.39 4.17
C SER A 268 -15.94 6.51 5.63
N GLY A 269 -16.26 5.53 6.49
CA GLY A 269 -15.89 5.58 7.91
C GLY A 269 -14.37 5.59 8.12
N ILE A 270 -13.63 4.88 7.28
CA ILE A 270 -12.16 4.85 7.36
C ILE A 270 -11.53 6.13 6.79
N ALA A 271 -12.13 6.74 5.77
CA ALA A 271 -11.73 8.06 5.31
C ALA A 271 -11.92 9.11 6.42
N ASP A 272 -13.03 9.04 7.14
CA ASP A 272 -13.30 9.91 8.29
C ASP A 272 -12.28 9.68 9.42
N ILE A 273 -11.99 8.43 9.78
CA ILE A 273 -10.94 8.07 10.74
C ILE A 273 -9.59 8.65 10.30
N SER A 274 -9.20 8.43 9.04
CA SER A 274 -7.92 8.92 8.49
C SER A 274 -7.81 10.45 8.57
N GLN A 275 -8.90 11.16 8.29
CA GLN A 275 -8.96 12.62 8.38
C GLN A 275 -8.86 13.11 9.84
N ILE A 276 -9.50 12.42 10.78
CA ILE A 276 -9.43 12.72 12.21
C ILE A 276 -8.02 12.48 12.74
N THR A 277 -7.40 11.34 12.40
CA THR A 277 -6.03 11.03 12.80
C THR A 277 -5.02 12.01 12.19
N ALA A 278 -5.19 12.43 10.93
CA ALA A 278 -4.37 13.48 10.34
C ALA A 278 -4.48 14.83 11.11
N ASN A 279 -5.70 15.19 11.53
CA ASN A 279 -5.93 16.39 12.34
C ASN A 279 -5.34 16.28 13.75
N LEU A 280 -5.34 15.08 14.35
CA LEU A 280 -4.63 14.78 15.59
C LEU A 280 -3.14 15.04 15.44
N GLY A 281 -2.51 14.54 14.37
CA GLY A 281 -1.10 14.79 14.07
C GLY A 281 -0.76 16.28 13.98
N ILE A 282 -1.54 17.06 13.22
CA ILE A 282 -1.37 18.53 13.11
C ILE A 282 -1.47 19.20 14.49
N SER A 283 -2.45 18.79 15.29
CA SER A 283 -2.68 19.37 16.61
C SER A 283 -1.58 18.99 17.61
N GLN A 284 -1.03 17.78 17.52
CA GLN A 284 0.15 17.36 18.29
C GLN A 284 1.39 18.17 17.91
N GLU A 285 1.60 18.46 16.61
CA GLU A 285 2.68 19.34 16.16
C GLU A 285 2.55 20.75 16.73
N VAL A 286 1.34 21.31 16.77
CA VAL A 286 1.10 22.61 17.38
C VAL A 286 1.50 22.57 18.86
N VAL A 287 1.04 21.55 19.61
CA VAL A 287 1.42 21.37 21.02
C VAL A 287 2.93 21.21 21.17
N ALA A 288 3.60 20.42 20.31
CA ALA A 288 5.05 20.23 20.34
C ALA A 288 5.82 21.52 20.02
N SER A 289 5.32 22.34 19.08
CA SER A 289 5.93 23.63 18.72
C SER A 289 5.83 24.65 19.85
N VAL A 290 4.66 24.71 20.51
CA VAL A 290 4.46 25.55 21.69
C VAL A 290 5.33 25.03 22.84
N LEU A 291 5.40 23.71 23.08
CA LEU A 291 6.29 23.14 24.09
C LEU A 291 7.76 23.46 23.80
N THR A 292 8.19 23.44 22.54
CA THR A 292 9.59 23.77 22.17
C THR A 292 9.91 25.22 22.52
N THR A 293 8.95 26.12 22.30
CA THR A 293 9.05 27.54 22.71
C THR A 293 9.07 27.67 24.23
N GLU A 294 8.30 26.85 24.95
CA GLU A 294 8.31 26.83 26.41
C GLU A 294 9.60 26.25 26.98
N MET A 295 10.15 25.18 26.41
CA MET A 295 11.44 24.62 26.82
C MET A 295 12.57 25.64 26.72
N ALA A 296 12.50 26.47 25.69
CA ALA A 296 13.33 27.64 25.49
C ALA A 296 13.20 28.64 26.67
N SER A 297 11.97 28.96 27.08
CA SER A 297 11.69 29.76 28.28
C SER A 297 12.13 29.09 29.58
N VAL A 298 12.06 27.75 29.68
CA VAL A 298 12.59 27.01 30.84
C VAL A 298 14.11 27.07 30.86
N GLY A 299 14.79 26.93 29.72
CA GLY A 299 16.24 27.13 29.65
C GLY A 299 16.64 28.49 30.20
N GLN A 300 15.84 29.53 29.96
CA GLN A 300 16.03 30.84 30.58
C GLN A 300 15.75 30.83 32.09
N ILE A 301 14.70 30.16 32.56
CA ILE A 301 14.39 30.00 34.00
C ILE A 301 15.52 29.29 34.74
N GLU A 302 16.02 28.17 34.19
CA GLU A 302 17.16 27.40 34.69
C GLU A 302 18.44 28.22 34.70
N PHE A 303 18.70 28.94 33.61
CA PHE A 303 19.86 29.82 33.54
C PHE A 303 19.80 30.92 34.60
N VAL A 304 18.65 31.58 34.76
CA VAL A 304 18.46 32.61 35.79
C VAL A 304 18.57 31.99 37.19
N ARG A 305 18.09 30.75 37.40
CA ARG A 305 18.26 29.99 38.64
C ARG A 305 19.73 29.76 38.98
N GLU A 306 20.52 29.27 38.02
CA GLU A 306 21.95 29.03 38.20
C GLU A 306 22.72 30.33 38.47
N GLN A 307 22.39 31.41 37.76
CA GLN A 307 22.97 32.73 38.02
C GLN A 307 22.62 33.24 39.42
N LEU A 308 21.40 33.01 39.88
CA LEU A 308 20.95 33.35 41.22
C LEU A 308 21.67 32.53 42.29
N GLU A 309 21.88 31.23 42.06
CA GLU A 309 22.69 30.38 42.94
C GLU A 309 24.15 30.83 43.00
N THR A 310 24.72 31.23 41.86
CA THR A 310 26.07 31.78 41.77
C THR A 310 26.17 33.09 42.57
N ALA A 311 25.28 34.06 42.30
CA ALA A 311 25.25 35.33 43.02
C ALA A 311 25.06 35.13 44.53
N ARG A 312 24.21 34.18 44.94
CA ARG A 312 24.04 33.78 46.34
C ARG A 312 25.32 33.21 46.95
N ALA A 313 25.99 32.28 46.26
CA ALA A 313 27.22 31.67 46.74
C ALA A 313 28.34 32.70 46.92
N VAL A 314 28.42 33.68 46.01
CA VAL A 314 29.35 34.82 46.15
C VAL A 314 28.95 35.71 47.33
N TRP A 315 27.66 36.06 47.47
CA TRP A 315 27.14 36.86 48.59
C TRP A 315 27.45 36.25 49.96
N GLN A 316 27.31 34.92 50.10
CA GLN A 316 27.63 34.21 51.34
C GLN A 316 29.11 34.30 51.72
N LYS A 317 30.01 34.37 50.73
CA LYS A 317 31.46 34.52 50.96
C LYS A 317 31.86 35.97 51.19
N ARG A 318 31.27 36.90 50.44
CA ARG A 318 31.58 38.34 50.45
C ARG A 318 30.30 39.16 50.25
N PRO A 319 29.66 39.64 51.33
CA PRO A 319 28.50 40.50 51.21
C PRO A 319 28.88 41.89 50.64
N ALA A 320 28.36 42.26 49.48
CA ALA A 320 28.57 43.58 48.86
C ALA A 320 27.30 44.09 48.14
N PRO A 321 26.91 45.38 48.27
CA PRO A 321 25.65 45.90 47.70
C PRO A 321 25.42 45.57 46.22
N SER A 322 26.51 45.52 45.44
CA SER A 322 26.53 45.09 44.04
C SER A 322 25.96 43.69 43.81
N ILE A 323 26.31 42.73 44.67
CA ILE A 323 25.84 41.33 44.59
C ILE A 323 24.38 41.21 45.07
N LEU A 324 23.99 41.97 46.10
CA LEU A 324 22.58 41.99 46.55
C LEU A 324 21.64 42.53 45.45
N ARG A 325 22.10 43.56 44.72
CA ARG A 325 21.42 44.05 43.52
C ARG A 325 21.30 42.96 42.46
N GLU A 326 22.36 42.19 42.22
CA GLU A 326 22.32 41.09 41.25
C GLU A 326 21.32 40.01 41.65
N ILE A 327 21.30 39.59 42.93
CA ILE A 327 20.29 38.67 43.46
C ILE A 327 18.87 39.21 43.22
N ALA A 328 18.63 40.49 43.52
CA ALA A 328 17.34 41.13 43.32
C ALA A 328 16.90 41.17 41.85
N ILE A 329 17.83 41.48 40.94
CA ILE A 329 17.60 41.50 39.49
C ILE A 329 17.27 40.10 38.97
N LYS A 330 18.06 39.08 39.33
CA LYS A 330 17.82 37.70 38.88
C LYS A 330 16.51 37.15 39.42
N LEU A 331 16.17 37.43 40.67
CA LEU A 331 14.85 37.09 41.20
C LEU A 331 13.72 37.75 40.38
N LYS A 332 13.83 39.04 40.06
CA LYS A 332 12.81 39.74 39.26
C LYS A 332 12.70 39.19 37.84
N HIS A 333 13.82 38.83 37.21
CA HIS A 333 13.81 38.12 35.92
C HIS A 333 13.05 36.81 36.02
N LEU A 334 13.35 36.03 37.06
CA LEU A 334 12.73 34.73 37.30
C LEU A 334 11.21 34.88 37.47
N GLN A 335 10.76 35.89 38.22
CA GLN A 335 9.35 36.22 38.36
C GLN A 335 8.69 36.53 37.01
N SER A 336 9.32 37.39 36.20
CA SER A 336 8.80 37.77 34.89
C SER A 336 8.71 36.57 33.96
N ALA A 337 9.78 35.76 33.90
CA ALA A 337 9.85 34.56 33.06
C ALA A 337 8.82 33.49 33.47
N LEU A 338 8.63 33.29 34.78
CA LEU A 338 7.61 32.39 35.31
C LEU A 338 6.19 32.91 35.03
N GLY A 339 5.97 34.23 35.15
CA GLY A 339 4.68 34.86 34.89
C GLY A 339 4.21 34.67 33.44
N SER A 340 5.09 34.85 32.45
CA SER A 340 4.77 34.51 31.06
C SER A 340 4.47 33.03 30.88
N SER A 341 5.27 32.16 31.50
CA SER A 341 5.14 30.70 31.38
C SER A 341 3.77 30.19 31.88
N VAL A 342 3.25 30.71 33.00
CA VAL A 342 1.94 30.30 33.54
C VAL A 342 0.82 30.34 32.48
N SER A 343 0.76 31.42 31.70
CA SER A 343 -0.28 31.61 30.68
C SER A 343 -0.13 30.64 29.50
N HIS A 344 1.10 30.37 29.07
CA HIS A 344 1.38 29.48 27.96
C HIS A 344 1.13 28.01 28.33
N TRP A 345 1.54 27.58 29.53
CA TRP A 345 1.28 26.22 30.03
C TRP A 345 -0.21 25.93 30.22
N HIS A 346 -1.00 26.94 30.57
CA HIS A 346 -2.46 26.82 30.57
C HIS A 346 -3.00 26.56 29.14
N GLY A 347 -2.53 27.31 28.14
CA GLY A 347 -2.91 27.09 26.75
C GLY A 347 -2.49 25.72 26.20
N LEU A 348 -1.33 25.21 26.62
CA LEU A 348 -0.87 23.85 26.31
C LEU A 348 -1.80 22.79 26.91
N GLN A 349 -2.23 22.98 28.16
CA GLN A 349 -3.20 22.09 28.81
C GLN A 349 -4.53 22.05 28.06
N GLU A 350 -5.08 23.20 27.66
CA GLU A 350 -6.31 23.29 26.88
C GLU A 350 -6.17 22.63 25.49
N SER A 351 -5.00 22.78 24.86
CA SER A 351 -4.71 22.15 23.57
C SER A 351 -4.73 20.61 23.65
N VAL A 352 -4.15 20.05 24.72
CA VAL A 352 -4.18 18.58 24.96
C VAL A 352 -5.59 18.08 25.30
N ILE A 353 -6.42 18.90 25.95
CA ILE A 353 -7.84 18.59 26.16
C ILE A 353 -8.58 18.50 24.82
N GLY A 354 -8.33 19.43 23.89
CA GLY A 354 -8.87 19.39 22.53
C GLY A 354 -8.44 18.16 21.73
N LEU A 355 -7.16 17.76 21.84
CA LEU A 355 -6.64 16.52 21.25
C LEU A 355 -7.41 15.30 21.78
N LYS A 356 -7.61 15.20 23.09
CA LYS A 356 -8.39 14.10 23.69
C LYS A 356 -9.83 14.07 23.20
N SER A 357 -10.47 15.23 23.00
CA SER A 357 -11.83 15.28 22.44
C SER A 357 -11.88 14.76 21.00
N THR A 358 -10.82 15.02 20.21
CA THR A 358 -10.70 14.57 18.83
C THR A 358 -10.51 13.05 18.75
N ALA A 359 -9.65 12.49 19.60
CA ALA A 359 -9.50 11.03 19.72
C ALA A 359 -10.82 10.32 20.09
N LEU A 360 -11.61 10.91 20.99
CA LEU A 360 -12.95 10.38 21.35
C LEU A 360 -13.96 10.40 20.20
N GLN A 361 -13.78 11.26 19.19
CA GLN A 361 -14.61 11.24 17.99
C GLN A 361 -14.24 10.04 17.12
N GLU A 362 -12.94 9.76 16.98
CA GLU A 362 -12.44 8.61 16.25
C GLU A 362 -12.98 7.29 16.81
N GLU A 363 -12.95 7.12 18.13
CA GLU A 363 -13.46 5.92 18.83
C GLU A 363 -14.94 5.62 18.52
N LYS A 364 -15.75 6.66 18.32
CA LYS A 364 -17.16 6.50 17.95
C LYS A 364 -17.31 5.97 16.54
N ILE A 365 -16.51 6.47 15.60
CA ILE A 365 -16.54 6.04 14.20
C ILE A 365 -15.97 4.63 14.07
N SER A 366 -14.90 4.30 14.80
CA SER A 366 -14.33 2.95 14.79
C SER A 366 -15.33 1.89 15.26
N THR A 367 -16.15 2.22 16.27
CA THR A 367 -17.23 1.33 16.73
C THR A 367 -18.28 1.09 15.64
N GLN A 368 -18.60 2.12 14.84
CA GLN A 368 -19.51 1.98 13.69
C GLN A 368 -18.89 1.13 12.58
N VAL A 369 -17.60 1.34 12.28
CA VAL A 369 -16.84 0.54 11.31
C VAL A 369 -16.83 -0.93 11.71
N TRP A 370 -16.60 -1.26 12.98
CA TRP A 370 -16.68 -2.64 13.46
C TRP A 370 -18.06 -3.27 13.25
N ALA A 371 -19.14 -2.53 13.54
CA ALA A 371 -20.49 -3.03 13.32
C ALA A 371 -20.79 -3.33 11.84
N GLU A 372 -20.25 -2.53 10.91
CA GLU A 372 -20.35 -2.81 9.47
C GLU A 372 -19.44 -3.99 9.05
N MET A 373 -18.27 -4.17 9.68
CA MET A 373 -17.44 -5.37 9.46
C MET A 373 -18.14 -6.65 9.92
N GLU A 374 -18.84 -6.65 11.06
CA GLU A 374 -19.61 -7.81 11.51
C GLU A 374 -20.71 -8.21 10.52
N ARG A 375 -21.36 -7.22 9.87
CA ARG A 375 -22.31 -7.47 8.79
C ARG A 375 -21.62 -8.08 7.56
N LEU A 376 -20.47 -7.53 7.15
CA LEU A 376 -19.66 -8.08 6.06
C LEU A 376 -19.28 -9.54 6.34
N PHE A 377 -18.88 -9.86 7.56
CA PHE A 377 -18.54 -11.22 7.97
C PHE A 377 -19.73 -12.17 7.85
N GLY A 378 -20.91 -11.72 8.27
CA GLY A 378 -22.16 -12.46 8.07
C GLY A 378 -22.46 -12.75 6.60
N ASP A 379 -22.23 -11.77 5.72
CA ASP A 379 -22.44 -11.95 4.26
C ASP A 379 -21.42 -12.92 3.65
N ILE A 380 -20.15 -12.86 4.06
CA ILE A 380 -19.10 -13.81 3.61
C ILE A 380 -19.46 -15.24 4.04
N ASP A 381 -19.89 -15.43 5.29
CA ASP A 381 -20.29 -16.75 5.79
C ASP A 381 -21.57 -17.27 5.08
N GLY A 382 -22.52 -16.38 4.79
CA GLY A 382 -23.70 -16.69 3.97
C GLY A 382 -23.34 -17.18 2.57
N LEU A 383 -22.41 -16.48 1.90
CA LEU A 383 -21.90 -16.86 0.58
C LEU A 383 -21.22 -18.24 0.58
N GLY A 384 -20.36 -18.51 1.57
CA GLY A 384 -19.66 -19.78 1.69
C GLY A 384 -20.62 -20.97 1.81
N ASN A 385 -21.64 -20.84 2.66
CA ASN A 385 -22.67 -21.87 2.81
C ASN A 385 -23.48 -22.09 1.52
N GLY A 386 -23.87 -21.00 0.85
CA GLY A 386 -24.62 -21.05 -0.41
C GLY A 386 -23.86 -21.76 -1.53
N VAL A 387 -22.59 -21.40 -1.74
CA VAL A 387 -21.76 -22.02 -2.80
C VAL A 387 -21.48 -23.48 -2.52
N GLN A 388 -21.25 -23.86 -1.27
CA GLN A 388 -21.00 -25.26 -0.92
C GLN A 388 -22.22 -26.15 -1.28
N GLN A 389 -23.44 -25.66 -1.07
CA GLN A 389 -24.66 -26.37 -1.48
C GLN A 389 -24.77 -26.48 -3.00
N VAL A 390 -24.49 -25.39 -3.71
CA VAL A 390 -24.52 -25.34 -5.18
C VAL A 390 -23.51 -26.30 -5.82
N VAL A 391 -22.27 -26.35 -5.31
CA VAL A 391 -21.24 -27.27 -5.82
C VAL A 391 -21.66 -28.72 -5.64
N LEU A 392 -22.22 -29.10 -4.49
CA LEU A 392 -22.75 -30.45 -4.26
C LEU A 392 -23.90 -30.81 -5.22
N MET A 393 -24.77 -29.84 -5.53
CA MET A 393 -25.83 -30.04 -6.53
C MET A 393 -25.25 -30.24 -7.94
N LEU A 394 -24.23 -29.45 -8.32
CA LEU A 394 -23.56 -29.58 -9.62
C LEU A 394 -22.85 -30.93 -9.78
N GLU A 395 -22.21 -31.44 -8.73
CA GLU A 395 -21.60 -32.78 -8.72
C GLU A 395 -22.67 -33.87 -8.95
N SER A 396 -23.83 -33.74 -8.28
CA SER A 396 -24.97 -34.66 -8.45
C SER A 396 -25.54 -34.61 -9.88
N VAL A 397 -25.72 -33.41 -10.45
CA VAL A 397 -26.22 -33.22 -11.82
C VAL A 397 -25.25 -33.79 -12.86
N THR A 398 -23.95 -33.58 -12.67
CA THR A 398 -22.89 -34.14 -13.54
C THR A 398 -22.97 -35.66 -13.59
N SER A 399 -23.06 -36.31 -12.42
CA SER A 399 -23.18 -37.76 -12.30
C SER A 399 -24.43 -38.32 -13.00
N ARG A 400 -25.57 -37.64 -12.88
CA ARG A 400 -26.82 -38.03 -13.55
C ARG A 400 -26.74 -37.86 -15.08
N ALA A 401 -26.16 -36.76 -15.55
CA ALA A 401 -25.98 -36.50 -16.98
C ALA A 401 -25.06 -37.56 -17.64
N ASP A 402 -23.97 -37.95 -16.97
CA ASP A 402 -23.10 -39.05 -17.43
C ASP A 402 -23.87 -40.39 -17.52
N GLY A 403 -24.73 -40.66 -16.55
CA GLY A 403 -25.61 -41.83 -16.53
C GLY A 403 -26.58 -41.86 -17.71
N LEU A 404 -27.19 -40.72 -18.04
CA LEU A 404 -28.07 -40.56 -19.20
C LEU A 404 -27.35 -40.86 -20.51
N GLN A 405 -26.13 -40.34 -20.69
CA GLN A 405 -25.36 -40.55 -21.92
C GLN A 405 -25.08 -42.04 -22.16
N LYS A 406 -24.75 -42.75 -21.09
CA LYS A 406 -24.55 -44.21 -21.13
C LYS A 406 -25.82 -44.95 -21.53
N ASN A 407 -26.97 -44.59 -20.95
CA ASN A 407 -28.26 -45.23 -21.27
C ASN A 407 -28.71 -44.95 -22.70
N LEU A 408 -28.44 -43.76 -23.22
CA LEU A 408 -28.79 -43.37 -24.58
C LEU A 408 -27.97 -44.12 -25.62
N LYS A 409 -26.66 -44.32 -25.36
CA LYS A 409 -25.80 -45.14 -26.20
C LYS A 409 -26.30 -46.59 -26.28
N ILE A 410 -26.66 -47.19 -25.14
CA ILE A 410 -27.24 -48.54 -25.08
C ILE A 410 -28.55 -48.59 -25.87
N SER A 411 -29.40 -47.57 -25.73
CA SER A 411 -30.68 -47.48 -26.45
C SER A 411 -30.47 -47.34 -27.96
N THR A 412 -29.44 -46.63 -28.41
CA THR A 412 -29.08 -46.51 -29.83
C THR A 412 -28.65 -47.86 -30.42
N GLU A 413 -27.81 -48.62 -29.69
CA GLU A 413 -27.40 -49.97 -30.08
C GLU A 413 -28.60 -50.93 -30.16
N ASN A 414 -29.46 -50.92 -29.14
CA ASN A 414 -30.68 -51.72 -29.09
C ASN A 414 -31.67 -51.37 -30.20
N LEU A 415 -31.76 -50.10 -30.58
CA LEU A 415 -32.63 -49.67 -31.68
C LEU A 415 -32.09 -50.13 -33.05
N GLY A 416 -30.76 -50.15 -33.22
CA GLY A 416 -30.12 -50.77 -34.39
C GLY A 416 -30.40 -52.27 -34.49
N LEU A 417 -30.38 -52.98 -33.36
CA LEU A 417 -30.77 -54.40 -33.30
C LEU A 417 -32.26 -54.59 -33.67
N LEU A 418 -33.15 -53.74 -33.16
CA LEU A 418 -34.58 -53.77 -33.51
C LEU A 418 -34.79 -53.60 -35.02
N ARG A 419 -34.08 -52.64 -35.62
CA ARG A 419 -34.12 -52.40 -37.05
C ARG A 419 -33.66 -53.64 -37.84
N SER A 420 -32.55 -54.25 -37.43
CA SER A 420 -32.03 -55.46 -38.07
C SER A 420 -33.01 -56.63 -38.01
N LEU A 421 -33.72 -56.82 -36.89
CA LEU A 421 -34.73 -57.87 -36.75
C LEU A 421 -35.93 -57.66 -37.68
N LEU A 422 -36.38 -56.42 -37.84
CA LEU A 422 -37.47 -56.09 -38.76
C LEU A 422 -37.05 -56.24 -40.24
N ASP A 423 -35.82 -55.86 -40.59
CA ASP A 423 -35.28 -56.06 -41.94
C ASP A 423 -35.09 -57.57 -42.26
N GLU A 424 -34.67 -58.39 -41.29
CA GLU A 424 -34.62 -59.85 -41.41
C GLU A 424 -36.02 -60.45 -41.62
N PHE A 425 -37.02 -59.93 -40.91
CA PHE A 425 -38.40 -60.32 -41.14
C PHE A 425 -38.88 -59.90 -42.54
N ARG A 426 -38.48 -58.72 -43.03
CA ARG A 426 -38.77 -58.29 -44.41
C ARG A 426 -38.20 -59.27 -45.44
N ALA A 427 -36.96 -59.71 -45.25
CA ALA A 427 -36.34 -60.73 -46.09
C ALA A 427 -37.09 -62.07 -46.03
N THR A 428 -37.50 -62.49 -44.84
CA THR A 428 -38.31 -63.72 -44.64
C THR A 428 -39.67 -63.62 -45.33
N SER A 429 -40.30 -62.43 -45.28
CA SER A 429 -41.58 -62.17 -45.95
C SER A 429 -41.48 -62.30 -47.47
N ALA A 430 -40.37 -61.88 -48.09
CA ALA A 430 -40.15 -62.10 -49.52
C ALA A 430 -40.12 -63.60 -49.88
N GLY A 431 -39.63 -64.44 -48.97
CA GLY A 431 -39.69 -65.90 -49.09
C GLY A 431 -41.12 -66.46 -48.99
N ILE A 432 -41.93 -65.96 -48.04
CA ILE A 432 -43.34 -66.33 -47.90
C ILE A 432 -44.14 -65.90 -49.14
N SER A 433 -43.88 -64.70 -49.66
CA SER A 433 -44.52 -64.19 -50.87
C SER A 433 -44.26 -65.08 -52.09
N ARG A 434 -43.05 -65.64 -52.20
CA ARG A 434 -42.68 -66.55 -53.28
C ARG A 434 -43.43 -67.88 -53.17
N ASP A 435 -43.47 -68.46 -51.98
CA ASP A 435 -44.19 -69.71 -51.73
C ASP A 435 -45.70 -69.55 -51.99
N LEU A 436 -46.29 -68.41 -51.60
CA LEU A 436 -47.70 -68.09 -51.89
C LEU A 436 -47.96 -67.91 -53.39
N ALA A 437 -47.03 -67.32 -54.14
CA ALA A 437 -47.14 -67.21 -55.59
C ALA A 437 -47.07 -68.59 -56.28
N GLU A 438 -46.18 -69.47 -55.82
CA GLU A 438 -46.06 -70.85 -56.32
C GLU A 438 -47.31 -71.70 -55.99
N LEU A 439 -47.94 -71.46 -54.83
CA LEU A 439 -49.25 -72.04 -54.50
C LEU A 439 -50.38 -71.53 -55.40
N GLN A 440 -50.37 -70.26 -55.78
CA GLN A 440 -51.34 -69.73 -56.76
C GLN A 440 -51.18 -70.36 -58.13
N GLU A 441 -49.94 -70.53 -58.60
CA GLU A 441 -49.64 -71.25 -59.85
C GLU A 441 -50.13 -72.71 -59.79
N THR A 442 -49.92 -73.38 -58.66
CA THR A 442 -50.43 -74.73 -58.38
C THR A 442 -51.96 -74.77 -58.44
N GLY A 443 -52.65 -73.77 -57.86
CA GLY A 443 -54.10 -73.63 -57.92
C GLY A 443 -54.65 -73.40 -59.34
N GLN A 444 -53.95 -72.63 -60.17
CA GLN A 444 -54.31 -72.45 -61.58
C GLN A 444 -54.15 -73.75 -62.38
N GLY A 445 -53.12 -74.55 -62.07
CA GLY A 445 -52.93 -75.89 -62.65
C GLY A 445 -54.14 -76.80 -62.41
N ILE A 446 -54.75 -76.74 -61.22
CA ILE A 446 -55.94 -77.54 -60.86
C ILE A 446 -57.19 -77.07 -61.60
N ARG A 447 -57.32 -75.76 -61.86
CA ARG A 447 -58.39 -75.23 -62.70
C ARG A 447 -58.25 -75.68 -64.15
N SER A 448 -57.05 -75.58 -64.70
CA SER A 448 -56.73 -76.10 -66.04
C SER A 448 -57.04 -77.59 -66.13
N PHE A 449 -56.72 -78.35 -65.07
CA PHE A 449 -57.04 -79.75 -64.95
C PHE A 449 -58.55 -80.04 -64.96
N ALA A 450 -59.36 -79.31 -64.18
CA ALA A 450 -60.81 -79.48 -64.16
C ALA A 450 -61.43 -79.28 -65.56
N GLU A 451 -60.94 -78.30 -66.32
CA GLU A 451 -61.35 -78.06 -67.70
C GLU A 451 -60.96 -79.23 -68.63
N GLN A 452 -59.76 -79.80 -68.45
CA GLN A 452 -59.32 -80.96 -69.24
C GLN A 452 -60.14 -82.22 -68.93
N VAL A 453 -60.51 -82.47 -67.67
CA VAL A 453 -61.42 -83.57 -67.28
C VAL A 453 -62.81 -83.37 -67.87
N LYS A 454 -63.30 -82.12 -67.93
CA LYS A 454 -64.58 -81.76 -68.56
C LYS A 454 -64.55 -82.00 -70.07
N LEU A 455 -63.44 -81.66 -70.73
CA LEU A 455 -63.20 -81.95 -72.15
C LEU A 455 -63.20 -83.46 -72.39
N LEU A 456 -62.48 -84.23 -71.56
CA LEU A 456 -62.43 -85.69 -71.65
C LEU A 456 -63.80 -86.32 -71.40
N ALA A 457 -64.59 -85.83 -70.43
CA ALA A 457 -65.96 -86.29 -70.19
C ALA A 457 -66.86 -86.07 -71.42
N PHE A 458 -66.71 -84.95 -72.11
CA PHE A 458 -67.42 -84.64 -73.35
C PHE A 458 -67.02 -85.60 -74.48
N TYR A 459 -65.71 -85.79 -74.71
CA TYR A 459 -65.22 -86.74 -75.71
C TYR A 459 -65.64 -88.19 -75.42
N SER A 460 -65.65 -88.62 -74.15
CA SER A 460 -66.17 -89.92 -73.73
C SER A 460 -67.64 -90.10 -74.09
N ALA A 461 -68.46 -89.07 -73.92
CA ALA A 461 -69.88 -89.12 -74.26
C ALA A 461 -70.12 -89.20 -75.77
N VAL A 462 -69.30 -88.52 -76.57
CA VAL A 462 -69.36 -88.57 -78.04
C VAL A 462 -68.97 -89.96 -78.56
N GLU A 463 -67.87 -90.54 -78.07
CA GLU A 463 -67.41 -91.86 -78.50
C GLU A 463 -68.40 -92.99 -78.15
N VAL A 464 -69.06 -92.96 -76.99
CA VAL A 464 -70.07 -93.99 -76.62
C VAL A 464 -71.30 -93.97 -77.54
N ALA A 465 -71.64 -92.82 -78.12
CA ALA A 465 -72.79 -92.69 -79.02
C ALA A 465 -72.58 -93.43 -80.36
N ASP A 466 -71.34 -93.60 -80.80
CA ASP A 466 -70.97 -94.26 -82.06
C ASP A 466 -70.72 -95.79 -81.94
N MET A 467 -70.82 -96.37 -80.73
CA MET A 467 -70.38 -97.74 -80.43
C MET A 467 -71.45 -98.85 -80.46
N GLY A 468 -72.68 -98.54 -80.87
CA GLY A 468 -73.74 -99.53 -81.11
C GLY A 468 -74.02 -100.47 -79.93
N GLN A 469 -73.68 -101.76 -80.06
CA GLN A 469 -74.00 -102.78 -79.06
C GLN A 469 -73.25 -102.63 -77.72
N TRP A 470 -72.17 -101.84 -77.65
CA TRP A 470 -71.36 -101.63 -76.44
C TRP A 470 -71.78 -100.41 -75.59
N THR A 471 -72.71 -99.59 -76.07
CA THR A 471 -73.17 -98.36 -75.38
C THR A 471 -73.62 -98.64 -73.94
N LYS A 472 -74.41 -99.70 -73.71
CA LYS A 472 -74.88 -100.09 -72.37
C LYS A 472 -73.77 -100.49 -71.39
N GLU A 473 -72.62 -100.96 -71.89
CA GLU A 473 -71.50 -101.37 -71.04
C GLU A 473 -70.53 -100.23 -70.69
N LEU A 474 -70.50 -99.15 -71.49
CA LEU A 474 -69.60 -98.01 -71.32
C LEU A 474 -70.28 -96.77 -70.71
N GLU A 475 -71.62 -96.70 -70.74
CA GLU A 475 -72.43 -95.65 -70.10
C GLU A 475 -72.04 -95.36 -68.63
N PRO A 476 -71.78 -96.38 -67.76
CA PRO A 476 -71.39 -96.12 -66.38
C PRO A 476 -70.08 -95.35 -66.26
N ILE A 477 -69.13 -95.56 -67.18
CA ILE A 477 -67.82 -94.90 -67.20
C ILE A 477 -67.96 -93.44 -67.65
N VAL A 478 -68.82 -93.17 -68.65
CA VAL A 478 -69.16 -91.80 -69.06
C VAL A 478 -69.83 -91.05 -67.90
N SER A 479 -70.78 -91.68 -67.21
CA SER A 479 -71.44 -91.09 -66.05
C SER A 479 -70.46 -90.82 -64.89
N GLN A 480 -69.53 -91.74 -64.64
CA GLN A 480 -68.46 -91.54 -63.64
C GLN A 480 -67.51 -90.40 -64.04
N THR A 481 -67.12 -90.32 -65.32
CA THR A 481 -66.26 -89.25 -65.83
C THR A 481 -66.95 -87.88 -65.72
N ARG A 482 -68.24 -87.81 -66.03
CA ARG A 482 -69.05 -86.60 -65.89
C ARG A 482 -69.22 -86.20 -64.42
N GLY A 483 -69.43 -87.16 -63.53
CA GLY A 483 -69.44 -86.93 -62.09
C GLY A 483 -68.12 -86.37 -61.57
N LEU A 484 -66.99 -86.89 -62.06
CA LEU A 484 -65.66 -86.39 -61.74
C LEU A 484 -65.41 -84.97 -62.27
N ALA A 485 -65.88 -84.65 -63.48
CA ALA A 485 -65.76 -83.29 -64.02
C ALA A 485 -66.54 -82.27 -63.17
N LEU A 486 -67.75 -82.61 -62.73
CA LEU A 486 -68.55 -81.74 -61.85
C LEU A 486 -67.92 -81.57 -60.47
N GLN A 487 -67.35 -82.64 -59.92
CA GLN A 487 -66.64 -82.58 -58.65
C GLN A 487 -65.37 -81.71 -58.76
N ALA A 488 -64.58 -81.89 -59.84
CA ALA A 488 -63.38 -81.12 -60.12
C ALA A 488 -63.67 -79.61 -60.28
N GLU A 489 -64.78 -79.28 -60.94
CA GLU A 489 -65.23 -77.88 -61.12
C GLU A 489 -65.70 -77.25 -59.80
N SER A 490 -66.47 -77.99 -59.00
CA SER A 490 -66.89 -77.58 -57.64
C SER A 490 -65.69 -77.30 -56.74
N ASP A 491 -64.69 -78.19 -56.74
CA ASP A 491 -63.57 -78.09 -55.82
C ASP A 491 -62.56 -77.01 -56.28
N SER A 492 -62.33 -76.85 -57.59
CA SER A 492 -61.56 -75.73 -58.14
C SER A 492 -62.19 -74.36 -57.85
N ALA A 493 -63.53 -74.26 -57.91
CA ALA A 493 -64.26 -73.03 -57.64
C ALA A 493 -64.15 -72.56 -56.16
N LYS A 494 -63.96 -73.49 -55.22
CA LYS A 494 -63.73 -73.16 -53.80
C LYS A 494 -62.32 -72.64 -53.53
N MET A 495 -61.32 -73.11 -54.28
CA MET A 495 -59.90 -72.83 -54.01
C MET A 495 -59.43 -71.44 -54.46
N THR A 496 -59.98 -70.93 -55.57
CA THR A 496 -59.60 -69.61 -56.12
C THR A 496 -59.81 -68.44 -55.13
N PRO A 497 -61.00 -68.26 -54.50
CA PRO A 497 -61.20 -67.19 -53.53
C PRO A 497 -60.35 -67.36 -52.26
N MET A 498 -60.07 -68.60 -51.84
CA MET A 498 -59.21 -68.88 -50.68
C MET A 498 -57.76 -68.43 -50.89
N LEU A 499 -57.17 -68.76 -52.06
CA LEU A 499 -55.80 -68.34 -52.41
C LEU A 499 -55.67 -66.83 -52.66
N ALA A 500 -56.73 -66.18 -53.13
CA ALA A 500 -56.77 -64.72 -53.29
C ALA A 500 -56.83 -63.99 -51.94
N GLU A 501 -57.64 -64.49 -50.99
CA GLU A 501 -57.73 -63.91 -49.65
C GLU A 501 -56.43 -64.10 -48.86
N LEU A 502 -55.77 -65.25 -48.97
CA LEU A 502 -54.42 -65.50 -48.43
C LEU A 502 -53.39 -64.45 -48.87
N GLN A 503 -53.30 -64.20 -50.18
CA GLN A 503 -52.35 -63.24 -50.72
C GLN A 503 -52.67 -61.81 -50.26
N LYS A 504 -53.95 -61.45 -50.20
CA LYS A 504 -54.40 -60.14 -49.73
C LYS A 504 -54.06 -59.92 -48.25
N GLN A 505 -54.30 -60.91 -47.38
CA GLN A 505 -53.96 -60.83 -45.97
C GLN A 505 -52.44 -60.73 -45.75
N PHE A 506 -51.66 -61.50 -46.51
CA PHE A 506 -50.21 -61.41 -46.46
C PHE A 506 -49.68 -60.04 -46.93
N LEU A 507 -50.23 -59.47 -48.00
CA LEU A 507 -49.84 -58.15 -48.49
C LEU A 507 -50.14 -57.05 -47.45
N ASN A 508 -51.26 -57.15 -46.74
CA ASN A 508 -51.57 -56.24 -45.63
C ASN A 508 -50.54 -56.36 -44.49
N THR A 509 -50.11 -57.58 -44.15
CA THR A 509 -49.05 -57.83 -43.17
C THR A 509 -47.71 -57.20 -43.61
N VAL A 510 -47.34 -57.30 -44.90
CA VAL A 510 -46.13 -56.65 -45.43
C VAL A 510 -46.20 -55.12 -45.35
N LEU A 511 -47.36 -54.52 -45.62
CA LEU A 511 -47.55 -53.06 -45.50
C LEU A 511 -47.40 -52.58 -44.04
N LEU A 512 -47.92 -53.33 -43.07
CA LEU A 512 -47.73 -53.02 -41.64
C LEU A 512 -46.25 -53.15 -41.23
N LEU A 513 -45.52 -54.08 -41.83
CA LEU A 513 -44.09 -54.28 -41.57
C LEU A 513 -43.29 -53.10 -42.09
N ASP A 514 -43.52 -52.68 -43.34
CA ASP A 514 -42.83 -51.54 -43.94
C ASP A 514 -43.09 -50.25 -43.14
N ARG A 515 -44.31 -50.04 -42.63
CA ARG A 515 -44.62 -48.93 -41.71
C ARG A 515 -43.84 -49.01 -40.40
N ASN A 516 -43.72 -50.19 -39.80
CA ASN A 516 -42.97 -50.35 -38.57
C ASN A 516 -41.46 -50.12 -38.78
N ILE A 517 -40.94 -50.61 -39.90
CA ILE A 517 -39.57 -50.39 -40.37
C ILE A 517 -39.28 -48.89 -40.54
N GLU A 518 -40.15 -48.15 -41.23
CA GLU A 518 -40.02 -46.70 -41.43
C GLU A 518 -40.00 -45.94 -40.08
N MET A 519 -40.92 -46.27 -39.18
CA MET A 519 -41.01 -45.66 -37.85
C MET A 519 -39.77 -45.93 -36.99
N VAL A 520 -39.25 -47.17 -36.98
CA VAL A 520 -37.98 -47.48 -36.29
C VAL A 520 -36.80 -46.71 -36.92
N GLY A 521 -36.85 -46.42 -38.22
CA GLY A 521 -35.88 -45.55 -38.88
C GLY A 521 -35.95 -44.09 -38.43
N LEU A 522 -37.16 -43.55 -38.22
CA LEU A 522 -37.35 -42.23 -37.63
C LEU A 522 -36.85 -42.20 -36.18
N ASN A 523 -37.13 -43.24 -35.39
CA ASN A 523 -36.63 -43.35 -34.02
C ASN A 523 -35.10 -43.34 -33.95
N LEU A 524 -34.39 -43.91 -34.93
CA LEU A 524 -32.93 -43.86 -35.00
C LEU A 524 -32.42 -42.44 -35.22
N THR A 525 -33.17 -41.63 -35.98
CA THR A 525 -32.84 -40.22 -36.19
C THR A 525 -33.10 -39.42 -34.93
N ASP A 526 -34.25 -39.61 -34.31
CA ASP A 526 -34.65 -38.92 -33.07
C ASP A 526 -33.70 -39.25 -31.91
N ILE A 527 -33.29 -40.51 -31.74
CA ILE A 527 -32.36 -40.89 -30.67
C ILE A 527 -30.95 -40.33 -30.90
N SER A 528 -30.51 -40.22 -32.17
CA SER A 528 -29.25 -39.56 -32.51
C SER A 528 -29.32 -38.06 -32.25
N GLN A 529 -30.46 -37.42 -32.48
CA GLN A 529 -30.65 -36.01 -32.17
C GLN A 529 -30.65 -35.78 -30.65
N ALA A 530 -31.28 -36.68 -29.88
CA ALA A 530 -31.20 -36.67 -28.43
C ALA A 530 -29.76 -36.80 -27.92
N ASP A 531 -28.90 -37.59 -28.59
CA ASP A 531 -27.49 -37.75 -28.22
C ASP A 531 -26.69 -36.47 -28.43
N ILE A 532 -26.91 -35.78 -29.56
CA ILE A 532 -26.31 -34.48 -29.83
C ILE A 532 -26.73 -33.46 -28.76
N SER A 533 -28.02 -33.37 -28.44
CA SER A 533 -28.52 -32.44 -27.43
C SER A 533 -28.00 -32.76 -26.02
N LEU A 534 -27.91 -34.04 -25.65
CA LEU A 534 -27.38 -34.47 -24.35
C LEU A 534 -25.88 -34.21 -24.20
N ASN A 535 -25.09 -34.30 -25.27
CA ASN A 535 -23.70 -33.87 -25.25
C ASN A 535 -23.56 -32.37 -24.94
N LYS A 536 -24.50 -31.54 -25.44
CA LYS A 536 -24.57 -30.12 -25.10
C LYS A 536 -24.98 -29.91 -23.63
N VAL A 537 -25.89 -30.72 -23.07
CA VAL A 537 -26.20 -30.73 -21.63
C VAL A 537 -24.94 -31.01 -20.79
N LEU A 538 -24.13 -31.99 -21.19
CA LEU A 538 -22.87 -32.31 -20.49
C LEU A 538 -21.85 -31.17 -20.56
N GLU A 539 -21.70 -30.52 -21.73
CA GLU A 539 -20.81 -29.37 -21.89
C GLU A 539 -21.20 -28.21 -20.97
N GLU A 540 -22.48 -27.83 -20.96
CA GLU A 540 -22.97 -26.73 -20.12
C GLU A 540 -22.91 -27.09 -18.62
N THR A 541 -23.15 -28.35 -18.25
CA THR A 541 -22.95 -28.83 -16.87
C THR A 541 -21.48 -28.69 -16.43
N GLY A 542 -20.54 -29.05 -17.32
CA GLY A 542 -19.11 -28.89 -17.07
C GLY A 542 -18.72 -27.42 -16.87
N ARG A 543 -19.28 -26.51 -17.68
CA ARG A 543 -19.07 -25.06 -17.52
C ARG A 543 -19.63 -24.54 -16.20
N LEU A 544 -20.85 -24.91 -15.83
CA LEU A 544 -21.47 -24.55 -14.55
C LEU A 544 -20.65 -25.07 -13.35
N SER A 545 -20.14 -26.30 -13.43
CA SER A 545 -19.26 -26.90 -12.41
C SER A 545 -17.93 -26.14 -12.27
N ALA A 546 -17.32 -25.73 -13.39
CA ALA A 546 -16.10 -24.92 -13.38
C ALA A 546 -16.32 -23.53 -12.78
N ILE A 547 -17.45 -22.88 -13.09
CA ILE A 547 -17.81 -21.59 -12.51
C ILE A 547 -18.08 -21.73 -11.00
N GLY A 548 -18.84 -22.75 -10.58
CA GLY A 548 -19.09 -23.03 -9.16
C GLY A 548 -17.82 -23.32 -8.35
N SER A 549 -16.89 -24.08 -8.93
CA SER A 549 -15.57 -24.34 -8.32
C SER A 549 -14.74 -23.06 -8.20
N SER A 550 -14.74 -22.21 -9.22
CA SER A 550 -14.02 -20.93 -9.21
C SER A 550 -14.61 -19.96 -8.18
N ALA A 551 -15.95 -19.90 -8.09
CA ALA A 551 -16.65 -19.12 -7.08
C ALA A 551 -16.31 -19.60 -5.66
N LYS A 552 -16.24 -20.92 -5.45
CA LYS A 552 -15.82 -21.50 -4.17
C LYS A 552 -14.41 -21.09 -3.77
N ILE A 553 -13.44 -21.19 -4.69
CA ILE A 553 -12.06 -20.75 -4.44
C ILE A 553 -12.03 -19.27 -4.06
N GLY A 554 -12.76 -18.42 -4.78
CA GLY A 554 -12.85 -16.98 -4.48
C GLY A 554 -13.43 -16.68 -3.11
N ILE A 555 -14.49 -17.39 -2.70
CA ILE A 555 -15.11 -17.21 -1.38
C ILE A 555 -14.24 -17.76 -0.26
N ASP A 556 -13.59 -18.91 -0.45
CA ASP A 556 -12.66 -19.48 0.52
C ASP A 556 -11.47 -18.52 0.77
N ALA A 557 -10.99 -17.85 -0.28
CA ALA A 557 -9.99 -16.80 -0.18
C ALA A 557 -10.51 -15.58 0.62
N GLN A 558 -11.72 -15.10 0.31
CA GLN A 558 -12.35 -13.99 1.03
C GLN A 558 -12.56 -14.31 2.53
N ALA A 559 -12.91 -15.57 2.85
CA ALA A 559 -13.06 -16.07 4.22
C ALA A 559 -11.71 -16.18 4.95
N ALA A 560 -10.62 -16.49 4.25
CA ALA A 560 -9.28 -16.44 4.82
C ALA A 560 -8.86 -14.99 5.11
N ASP A 561 -9.12 -14.06 4.18
CA ASP A 561 -8.81 -12.64 4.33
C ASP A 561 -9.58 -11.96 5.47
N ARG A 562 -10.80 -12.43 5.77
CA ARG A 562 -11.60 -12.04 6.94
C ARG A 562 -10.78 -12.10 8.24
N ASN A 563 -10.05 -13.21 8.45
CA ASN A 563 -9.28 -13.40 9.69
C ASN A 563 -8.12 -12.40 9.77
N GLY A 564 -7.48 -12.09 8.64
CA GLY A 564 -6.48 -11.03 8.55
C GLY A 564 -7.07 -9.65 8.86
N LEU A 565 -8.31 -9.37 8.43
CA LEU A 565 -8.97 -8.10 8.73
C LEU A 565 -9.28 -7.94 10.23
N VAL A 566 -9.63 -9.02 10.94
CA VAL A 566 -9.80 -9.02 12.41
C VAL A 566 -8.48 -8.74 13.12
N GLU A 567 -7.38 -9.31 12.63
CA GLU A 567 -6.04 -9.07 13.16
C GLU A 567 -5.62 -7.60 12.98
N VAL A 568 -5.79 -7.05 11.77
CA VAL A 568 -5.49 -5.64 11.48
C VAL A 568 -6.37 -4.70 12.31
N TYR A 569 -7.67 -4.98 12.45
CA TYR A 569 -8.54 -4.19 13.34
C TYR A 569 -8.10 -4.28 14.81
N SER A 570 -7.58 -5.44 15.25
CA SER A 570 -7.03 -5.58 16.59
C SER A 570 -5.77 -4.73 16.78
N HIS A 571 -4.90 -4.65 15.77
CA HIS A 571 -3.77 -3.72 15.75
C HIS A 571 -4.23 -2.26 15.77
N TYR A 572 -5.29 -1.92 15.04
CA TYR A 572 -5.88 -0.59 15.05
C TYR A 572 -6.37 -0.23 16.46
N ALA A 573 -7.17 -1.10 17.09
CA ALA A 573 -7.68 -0.88 18.44
C ALA A 573 -6.56 -0.77 19.48
N ASN A 574 -5.49 -1.56 19.35
CA ASN A 574 -4.34 -1.50 20.24
C ASN A 574 -3.54 -0.19 20.06
N SER A 575 -3.32 0.25 18.82
CA SER A 575 -2.63 1.51 18.54
C SER A 575 -3.45 2.73 18.99
N PHE A 576 -4.77 2.72 18.80
CA PHE A 576 -5.66 3.75 19.33
C PHE A 576 -5.61 3.84 20.87
N ARG A 577 -5.62 2.70 21.57
CA ARG A 577 -5.46 2.69 23.04
C ARG A 577 -4.11 3.26 23.48
N ALA A 578 -3.05 3.02 22.72
CA ALA A 578 -1.73 3.60 23.00
C ALA A 578 -1.75 5.13 22.86
N VAL A 579 -2.34 5.67 21.78
CA VAL A 579 -2.52 7.12 21.58
C VAL A 579 -3.32 7.72 22.75
N SER A 580 -4.46 7.11 23.09
CA SER A 580 -5.32 7.57 24.18
C SER A 580 -4.60 7.55 25.54
N SER A 581 -3.88 6.48 25.86
CA SER A 581 -3.13 6.36 27.11
C SER A 581 -2.01 7.42 27.22
N ASN A 582 -1.29 7.67 26.12
CA ASN A 582 -0.25 8.68 26.07
C ASN A 582 -0.82 10.11 26.18
N LEU A 583 -1.97 10.39 25.56
CA LEU A 583 -2.68 11.66 25.73
C LEU A 583 -3.04 11.91 27.20
N GLU A 584 -3.54 10.89 27.92
CA GLU A 584 -3.86 11.01 29.34
C GLU A 584 -2.64 11.22 30.23
N MET A 585 -1.52 10.58 29.89
CA MET A 585 -0.26 10.81 30.58
C MET A 585 0.23 12.25 30.38
N VAL A 586 0.28 12.73 29.14
CA VAL A 586 0.70 14.11 28.82
C VAL A 586 -0.22 15.12 29.48
N GLN A 587 -1.54 14.91 29.46
CA GLN A 587 -2.52 15.76 30.13
C GLN A 587 -2.25 15.88 31.63
N ARG A 588 -1.97 14.76 32.32
CA ARG A 588 -1.63 14.76 33.76
C ARG A 588 -0.36 15.53 34.04
N LEU A 589 0.68 15.34 33.24
CA LEU A 589 1.96 16.02 33.40
C LEU A 589 1.84 17.53 33.18
N PHE A 590 1.12 17.95 32.13
CA PHE A 590 0.83 19.37 31.87
C PHE A 590 0.05 20.01 33.02
N LYS A 591 -0.94 19.31 33.56
CA LYS A 591 -1.68 19.77 34.74
C LYS A 591 -0.76 19.97 35.94
N GLN A 592 0.13 19.01 36.23
CA GLN A 592 1.09 19.12 37.34
C GLN A 592 2.07 20.29 37.15
N ALA A 593 2.54 20.51 35.92
CA ALA A 593 3.40 21.64 35.58
C ALA A 593 2.66 22.98 35.79
N HIS A 594 1.42 23.08 35.32
CA HIS A 594 0.59 24.28 35.50
C HIS A 594 0.29 24.56 37.00
N GLU A 595 -0.06 23.54 37.78
CA GLU A 595 -0.27 23.67 39.23
C GLU A 595 1.00 24.08 39.97
N SER A 596 2.16 23.52 39.61
CA SER A 596 3.45 23.94 40.13
C SER A 596 3.74 25.41 39.81
N LEU A 597 3.43 25.84 38.59
CA LEU A 597 3.60 27.21 38.14
C LEU A 597 2.75 28.22 38.92
N LEU A 598 1.47 27.90 39.14
CA LEU A 598 0.57 28.71 39.97
C LEU A 598 1.04 28.82 41.42
N GLY A 599 1.60 27.74 41.97
CA GLY A 599 2.19 27.71 43.31
C GLY A 599 3.36 28.69 43.49
N PHE A 600 4.09 29.05 42.42
CA PHE A 600 5.15 30.06 42.49
C PHE A 600 4.63 31.47 42.70
N GLY A 601 3.53 31.84 42.03
CA GLY A 601 3.01 33.22 42.08
C GLY A 601 2.75 33.68 43.52
N GLN A 602 2.31 32.76 44.39
CA GLN A 602 2.06 33.03 45.80
C GLN A 602 3.35 33.28 46.61
N ILE A 603 4.39 32.49 46.41
CA ILE A 603 5.68 32.63 47.13
C ILE A 603 6.48 33.81 46.60
N ALA A 604 6.43 34.02 45.28
CA ALA A 604 6.98 35.18 44.62
C ALA A 604 6.48 36.47 45.29
N GLY A 605 5.16 36.63 45.43
CA GLY A 605 4.59 37.82 46.08
C GLY A 605 5.15 38.12 47.48
N GLN A 606 5.44 37.07 48.26
CA GLN A 606 6.05 37.21 49.60
C GLN A 606 7.54 37.58 49.54
N LEU A 607 8.32 36.93 48.68
CA LEU A 607 9.75 37.18 48.53
C LEU A 607 10.05 38.55 47.90
N PHE A 608 9.31 38.92 46.86
CA PHE A 608 9.49 40.21 46.15
C PHE A 608 9.06 41.41 46.99
N GLY A 609 8.06 41.24 47.87
CA GLY A 609 7.69 42.28 48.84
C GLY A 609 8.80 42.63 49.83
N GLN A 610 9.81 41.78 50.00
CA GLN A 610 10.96 42.02 50.87
C GLN A 610 12.12 42.76 50.17
N ILE A 611 12.13 42.84 48.83
CA ILE A 611 13.21 43.46 48.05
C ILE A 611 12.95 44.97 47.96
N ASP A 612 13.88 45.79 48.47
CA ASP A 612 13.81 47.25 48.31
C ASP A 612 14.09 47.63 46.85
N GLU A 613 13.09 48.19 46.15
CA GLU A 613 13.22 48.64 44.75
C GLU A 613 14.37 49.64 44.54
N ARG A 614 14.80 50.35 45.59
CA ARG A 614 15.94 51.28 45.51
C ARG A 614 17.24 50.55 45.20
N ILE A 615 17.44 49.34 45.71
CA ILE A 615 18.64 48.51 45.45
C ILE A 615 18.75 48.16 43.95
N ILE A 616 17.61 47.91 43.29
CA ILE A 616 17.56 47.63 41.84
C ILE A 616 17.90 48.89 41.02
N LYS A 617 17.51 50.07 41.51
CA LYS A 617 17.70 51.37 40.85
C LYS A 617 19.12 51.93 41.00
N GLU A 618 19.86 51.55 42.05
CA GLU A 618 21.25 51.95 42.24
C GLU A 618 22.15 51.41 41.11
N ASP A 619 23.20 52.17 40.76
CA ASP A 619 24.07 51.86 39.62
C ASP A 619 25.37 51.20 40.08
N PHE A 620 25.32 49.88 40.28
CA PHE A 620 26.48 49.05 40.57
C PHE A 620 26.78 48.17 39.35
N GLY A 621 27.97 48.33 38.76
CA GLY A 621 28.36 47.61 37.56
C GLY A 621 29.76 47.97 37.07
N GLY A 622 30.51 47.01 36.53
CA GLY A 622 31.81 47.23 35.91
C GLY A 622 31.73 47.58 34.42
N VAL A 623 32.88 47.88 33.83
CA VAL A 623 33.06 47.94 32.36
C VAL A 623 33.84 46.69 31.99
N LEU A 624 33.23 45.82 31.19
CA LEU A 624 33.84 44.55 30.79
C LEU A 624 34.87 44.78 29.69
N LYS A 625 36.10 44.31 29.88
CA LYS A 625 37.22 44.49 28.96
C LYS A 625 37.53 43.19 28.23
N LEU A 626 37.31 43.20 26.93
CA LEU A 626 37.47 42.05 26.04
C LEU A 626 38.53 42.33 24.98
N THR A 627 38.88 41.30 24.21
CA THR A 627 39.80 41.41 23.08
C THR A 627 39.13 41.03 21.77
N LEU A 628 39.49 41.72 20.69
CA LEU A 628 39.22 41.31 19.32
C LEU A 628 40.54 40.93 18.63
N PRO A 629 40.59 39.79 17.93
CA PRO A 629 41.82 39.33 17.26
C PRO A 629 42.20 40.18 16.05
N SER A 630 41.25 40.96 15.52
CA SER A 630 41.43 41.88 14.41
C SER A 630 40.46 43.05 14.51
N GLU A 631 40.58 44.00 13.60
CA GLU A 631 39.57 45.04 13.38
C GLU A 631 38.27 44.41 12.82
N PRO A 632 37.07 44.80 13.30
CA PRO A 632 35.81 44.48 12.62
C PRO A 632 35.78 45.04 11.19
N LEU A 633 35.27 44.24 10.24
CA LEU A 633 35.10 44.70 8.87
C LEU A 633 33.96 45.72 8.75
N THR A 634 32.90 45.56 9.54
CA THR A 634 31.72 46.41 9.55
C THR A 634 30.93 46.23 10.83
N LEU A 635 30.16 47.25 11.23
CA LEU A 635 29.15 47.14 12.28
C LEU A 635 27.72 47.14 11.72
N ASP A 636 27.58 47.04 10.39
CA ASP A 636 26.29 46.82 9.73
C ASP A 636 25.90 45.33 9.78
N PRO A 637 24.79 44.97 10.44
CA PRO A 637 24.32 43.59 10.53
C PRO A 637 24.17 42.90 9.17
N ALA A 638 23.72 43.62 8.14
CA ALA A 638 23.44 43.01 6.84
C ALA A 638 24.72 42.72 6.04
N MET A 639 25.84 43.39 6.35
CA MET A 639 27.09 43.29 5.56
C MET A 639 28.19 42.48 6.24
N ARG A 640 28.02 42.10 7.52
CA ARG A 640 29.05 41.34 8.25
C ARG A 640 29.25 39.95 7.65
N THR A 641 30.51 39.55 7.49
CA THR A 641 30.89 38.20 6.99
C THR A 641 31.94 37.52 7.87
N ASP A 642 32.33 38.16 8.97
CA ASP A 642 33.38 37.70 9.87
C ASP A 642 32.87 37.63 11.32
N ALA A 643 33.50 36.77 12.12
CA ALA A 643 33.13 36.58 13.53
C ALA A 643 33.44 37.82 14.39
N THR A 644 34.48 38.56 14.06
CA THR A 644 34.93 39.73 14.83
C THR A 644 33.92 40.87 14.78
N SER A 645 33.34 41.14 13.61
CA SER A 645 32.19 42.03 13.47
C SER A 645 30.98 41.55 14.27
N ASN A 646 30.70 40.25 14.25
CA ASN A 646 29.55 39.67 14.97
C ASN A 646 29.64 39.84 16.50
N GLU A 647 30.83 39.74 17.11
CA GLU A 647 31.02 39.95 18.55
C GLU A 647 30.46 41.29 19.03
N VAL A 648 30.66 42.35 18.24
CA VAL A 648 30.20 43.71 18.55
C VAL A 648 28.75 43.91 18.12
N VAL A 649 28.40 43.50 16.89
CA VAL A 649 27.04 43.65 16.32
C VAL A 649 25.97 43.00 17.20
N ALA A 650 26.25 41.81 17.74
CA ALA A 650 25.31 41.09 18.61
C ALA A 650 25.00 41.78 19.94
N GLN A 651 25.78 42.80 20.35
CA GLN A 651 25.51 43.60 21.55
C GLN A 651 24.65 44.84 21.25
N ILE A 652 24.70 45.33 20.00
CA ILE A 652 24.06 46.57 19.56
C ILE A 652 22.66 46.30 18.99
N TYR A 653 22.47 45.18 18.29
CA TYR A 653 21.24 44.87 17.55
C TYR A 653 20.57 43.59 18.05
N GLU A 654 19.25 43.50 17.92
CA GLU A 654 18.48 42.27 18.18
C GLU A 654 17.54 41.93 17.02
N GLY A 655 17.27 40.64 16.84
CA GLY A 655 16.34 40.11 15.83
C GLY A 655 14.95 39.81 16.40
N LEU A 656 14.06 39.30 15.53
CA LEU A 656 12.74 38.79 15.96
C LEU A 656 12.88 37.66 16.98
N VAL A 657 13.82 36.76 16.72
CA VAL A 657 14.17 35.61 17.55
C VAL A 657 15.69 35.58 17.73
N GLN A 658 16.18 34.70 18.60
CA GLN A 658 17.60 34.69 18.97
C GLN A 658 18.02 33.31 19.50
N PHE A 659 19.31 32.94 19.40
CA PHE A 659 19.78 31.66 19.98
C PHE A 659 19.87 31.68 21.51
N ASP A 660 19.71 30.54 22.19
CA ASP A 660 20.03 30.40 23.62
C ASP A 660 21.55 30.36 23.87
N ALA A 661 22.00 29.78 24.98
CA ALA A 661 23.43 29.56 25.22
C ALA A 661 24.05 28.54 24.24
N GLY A 662 23.23 27.72 23.58
CA GLY A 662 23.58 26.79 22.52
C GLY A 662 23.09 27.27 21.15
N VAL A 663 22.26 26.46 20.51
CA VAL A 663 21.70 26.67 19.16
C VAL A 663 20.18 26.62 19.12
N ASN A 664 19.51 26.56 20.27
CA ASN A 664 18.04 26.55 20.27
C ASN A 664 17.53 27.97 20.04
N VAL A 665 16.48 28.12 19.24
CA VAL A 665 15.89 29.43 18.95
C VAL A 665 14.88 29.82 20.03
N LEU A 666 15.07 31.00 20.60
CA LEU A 666 14.23 31.63 21.62
C LEU A 666 13.50 32.86 21.05
N PRO A 667 12.35 33.22 21.60
CA PRO A 667 11.77 34.55 21.41
C PRO A 667 12.75 35.69 21.79
N ALA A 668 12.70 36.79 21.04
CA ALA A 668 13.44 38.03 21.33
C ALA A 668 12.49 39.24 21.25
N ILE A 669 12.49 39.96 20.12
CA ILE A 669 11.54 41.03 19.85
C ILE A 669 10.15 40.46 19.56
N ALA A 670 10.06 39.28 18.94
CA ALA A 670 8.81 38.53 18.84
C ALA A 670 8.45 37.90 20.20
N THR A 671 7.17 37.99 20.60
CA THR A 671 6.63 37.30 21.77
C THR A 671 6.33 35.83 21.46
N HIS A 672 5.69 35.57 20.32
CA HIS A 672 5.43 34.23 19.79
C HIS A 672 5.21 34.28 18.27
N TRP A 673 5.19 33.11 17.64
CA TRP A 673 4.83 32.95 16.24
C TRP A 673 3.94 31.73 16.02
N SER A 674 3.20 31.72 14.91
CA SER A 674 2.45 30.56 14.44
C SER A 674 2.87 30.21 13.02
N ILE A 675 2.77 28.93 12.68
CA ILE A 675 3.11 28.38 11.36
C ILE A 675 1.84 27.77 10.78
N SER A 676 1.49 28.10 9.54
CA SER A 676 0.38 27.47 8.81
C SER A 676 0.57 25.96 8.62
N GLY A 677 -0.53 25.25 8.32
CA GLY A 677 -0.50 23.80 8.11
C GLY A 677 0.40 23.36 6.94
N ASP A 678 0.57 24.21 5.91
CA ASP A 678 1.48 23.97 4.78
C ASP A 678 2.95 24.32 5.09
N GLY A 679 3.26 24.84 6.29
CA GLY A 679 4.61 25.22 6.70
C GLY A 679 5.18 26.47 6.02
N GLN A 680 4.38 27.19 5.21
CA GLN A 680 4.86 28.31 4.39
C GLN A 680 4.61 29.67 5.03
N GLU A 681 3.60 29.83 5.87
CA GLU A 681 3.20 31.12 6.42
C GLU A 681 3.51 31.22 7.90
N TRP A 682 4.33 32.21 8.26
CA TRP A 682 4.82 32.47 9.61
C TRP A 682 4.27 33.79 10.11
N THR A 683 3.41 33.76 11.13
CA THR A 683 2.86 34.97 11.75
C THR A 683 3.64 35.31 13.01
N PHE A 684 4.28 36.48 13.06
CA PHE A 684 5.04 36.97 14.21
C PHE A 684 4.31 38.09 14.93
N ASN A 685 4.21 37.98 16.25
CA ASN A 685 3.70 39.03 17.13
C ASN A 685 4.89 39.68 17.82
N ILE A 686 5.09 40.99 17.69
CA ILE A 686 6.23 41.72 18.27
C ILE A 686 5.84 42.46 19.55
N LYS A 687 6.81 42.58 20.46
CA LYS A 687 6.66 43.27 21.75
C LYS A 687 6.34 44.75 21.54
N LYS A 688 5.41 45.27 22.34
CA LYS A 688 5.09 46.70 22.41
C LYS A 688 6.13 47.44 23.27
N GLY A 689 6.44 48.69 22.95
CA GLY A 689 7.33 49.54 23.75
C GLY A 689 8.83 49.27 23.56
N VAL A 690 9.23 48.45 22.59
CA VAL A 690 10.64 48.23 22.27
C VAL A 690 11.23 49.49 21.64
N LYS A 691 12.28 50.05 22.23
CA LYS A 691 12.92 51.28 21.74
C LYS A 691 14.26 51.00 21.07
N PHE A 692 14.54 51.72 19.99
CA PHE A 692 15.89 51.89 19.45
C PHE A 692 16.73 52.80 20.38
N HIS A 693 18.05 52.76 20.23
CA HIS A 693 18.97 53.58 21.04
C HIS A 693 18.74 55.10 20.90
N ASN A 694 18.09 55.55 19.82
CA ASN A 694 17.69 56.94 19.59
C ASN A 694 16.34 57.31 20.25
N GLY A 695 15.68 56.38 20.93
CA GLY A 695 14.42 56.56 21.64
C GLY A 695 13.15 56.29 20.82
N ARG A 696 13.25 56.06 19.51
CA ARG A 696 12.09 55.70 18.67
C ARG A 696 11.61 54.28 19.00
N GLU A 697 10.30 54.07 19.00
CA GLU A 697 9.71 52.74 19.14
C GLU A 697 9.83 51.92 17.83
N LEU A 698 10.11 50.63 17.97
CA LEU A 698 10.18 49.64 16.89
C LEU A 698 8.78 49.18 16.50
N THR A 699 8.55 49.04 15.19
CA THR A 699 7.28 48.56 14.61
C THR A 699 7.51 47.44 13.59
N SER A 700 6.44 46.77 13.17
CA SER A 700 6.50 45.75 12.13
C SER A 700 7.05 46.26 10.79
N ASP A 701 6.92 47.56 10.49
CA ASP A 701 7.54 48.19 9.30
C ASP A 701 9.08 48.15 9.33
N ASP A 702 9.69 48.24 10.51
CA ASP A 702 11.15 48.16 10.67
C ASP A 702 11.66 46.75 10.39
N VAL A 703 10.89 45.74 10.83
CA VAL A 703 11.17 44.33 10.55
C VAL A 703 11.13 44.09 9.04
N ARG A 704 10.05 44.52 8.38
CA ARG A 704 9.91 44.39 6.93
C ARG A 704 11.05 45.09 6.20
N TYR A 705 11.36 46.34 6.54
CA TYR A 705 12.45 47.08 5.93
C TYR A 705 13.80 46.36 6.08
N THR A 706 14.08 45.80 7.26
CA THR A 706 15.33 45.07 7.53
C THR A 706 15.47 43.86 6.61
N LEU A 707 14.43 43.05 6.48
CA LEU A 707 14.44 41.84 5.64
C LEU A 707 14.48 42.19 4.14
N GLU A 708 13.72 43.20 3.71
CA GLU A 708 13.80 43.72 2.34
C GLU A 708 15.19 44.31 2.04
N ARG A 709 15.82 44.98 3.01
CA ARG A 709 17.16 45.56 2.84
C ARG A 709 18.23 44.48 2.60
N LEU A 710 18.18 43.35 3.30
CA LEU A 710 19.05 42.20 3.05
C LEU A 710 18.94 41.69 1.60
N LEU A 711 17.73 41.75 1.03
CA LEU A 711 17.44 41.35 -0.34
C LEU A 711 17.65 42.47 -1.37
N SER A 712 18.01 43.68 -0.94
CA SER A 712 18.09 44.83 -1.84
C SER A 712 19.22 44.67 -2.86
N PRO A 713 18.95 44.81 -4.17
CA PRO A 713 19.99 44.78 -5.19
C PRO A 713 20.98 45.93 -5.05
N GLY A 714 20.57 47.06 -4.44
CA GLY A 714 21.45 48.19 -4.18
C GLY A 714 22.46 47.92 -3.07
N LEU A 715 22.08 47.15 -2.03
CA LEU A 715 23.01 46.75 -0.97
C LEU A 715 23.89 45.57 -1.40
N ASN A 716 23.30 44.62 -2.15
CA ASN A 716 23.95 43.39 -2.58
C ASN A 716 24.62 42.64 -1.42
N SER A 717 23.85 42.41 -0.34
CA SER A 717 24.35 41.76 0.86
C SER A 717 24.83 40.32 0.56
N PRO A 718 26.00 39.91 1.07
CA PRO A 718 26.45 38.51 0.98
C PRO A 718 25.55 37.55 1.81
N ASN A 719 24.71 38.09 2.69
CA ASN A 719 23.84 37.35 3.61
C ASN A 719 22.39 37.26 3.11
N ALA A 720 22.11 37.66 1.86
CA ALA A 720 20.75 37.60 1.29
C ALA A 720 20.14 36.18 1.37
N TYR A 721 20.97 35.13 1.34
CA TYR A 721 20.54 33.73 1.40
C TYR A 721 19.84 33.34 2.72
N PHE A 722 19.95 34.14 3.79
CA PHE A 722 19.21 33.89 5.03
C PHE A 722 17.69 34.08 4.85
N VAL A 723 17.28 34.87 3.86
CA VAL A 723 15.89 35.34 3.69
C VAL A 723 15.39 35.29 2.24
N ASP A 724 16.16 34.74 1.29
CA ASP A 724 15.79 34.70 -0.13
C ASP A 724 14.78 33.62 -0.50
N MET A 725 14.42 32.76 0.45
CA MET A 725 13.29 31.81 0.36
C MET A 725 11.92 32.46 0.61
N ILE A 726 11.86 33.74 0.97
CA ILE A 726 10.59 34.47 1.15
C ILE A 726 9.93 34.67 -0.22
N GLU A 727 8.60 34.45 -0.29
CA GLU A 727 7.84 34.59 -1.53
C GLU A 727 8.04 35.98 -2.17
N GLY A 728 8.49 36.00 -3.43
CA GLY A 728 8.74 37.23 -4.17
C GLY A 728 10.10 37.88 -3.89
N ALA A 729 10.97 37.25 -3.10
CA ALA A 729 12.35 37.72 -2.90
C ALA A 729 13.15 37.75 -4.22
N ALA A 730 12.98 36.74 -5.07
CA ALA A 730 13.65 36.67 -6.38
C ALA A 730 13.25 37.85 -7.30
N ASP A 731 11.96 38.17 -7.37
CA ASP A 731 11.47 39.30 -8.17
C ASP A 731 11.94 40.66 -7.62
N PHE A 732 11.95 40.81 -6.29
CA PHE A 732 12.48 42.00 -5.64
C PHE A 732 13.99 42.19 -5.90
N ARG A 733 14.78 41.12 -5.76
CA ARG A 733 16.22 41.12 -6.07
C ARG A 733 16.49 41.46 -7.55
N ALA A 734 15.62 41.01 -8.45
CA ALA A 734 15.68 41.34 -9.86
C ALA A 734 15.13 42.74 -10.21
N SER A 735 14.79 43.57 -9.21
CA SER A 735 14.18 44.89 -9.38
C SER A 735 12.88 44.88 -10.20
N ARG A 736 12.11 43.77 -10.17
CA ARG A 736 10.81 43.65 -10.84
C ARG A 736 9.65 44.14 -9.98
N THR A 737 9.86 44.18 -8.67
CA THR A 737 8.91 44.71 -7.67
C THR A 737 9.63 45.66 -6.72
N ASN A 738 8.88 46.58 -6.11
CA ASN A 738 9.41 47.54 -5.12
C ASN A 738 9.35 47.03 -3.67
N SER A 739 8.82 45.82 -3.47
CA SER A 739 8.70 45.18 -2.16
C SER A 739 8.65 43.66 -2.29
N VAL A 740 8.93 42.97 -1.19
CA VAL A 740 8.87 41.50 -1.12
C VAL A 740 7.44 41.06 -0.80
N LYS A 741 6.78 40.37 -1.74
CA LYS A 741 5.36 39.99 -1.66
C LYS A 741 5.01 39.19 -0.40
N GLY A 742 5.91 38.30 0.01
CA GLY A 742 5.72 37.41 1.15
C GLY A 742 5.72 38.10 2.50
N ILE A 743 6.16 39.37 2.61
CA ILE A 743 6.18 40.11 3.88
C ILE A 743 4.95 41.01 3.96
N ARG A 744 3.97 40.65 4.80
CA ARG A 744 2.72 41.38 4.98
C ARG A 744 2.64 41.96 6.38
N ILE A 745 2.40 43.26 6.47
CA ILE A 745 2.10 43.93 7.74
C ILE A 745 0.59 43.80 8.00
N ILE A 746 0.22 43.25 9.15
CA ILE A 746 -1.17 43.18 9.59
C ILE A 746 -1.50 44.42 10.42
N ASP A 747 -0.63 44.76 11.37
CA ASP A 747 -0.67 45.98 12.16
C ASP A 747 0.75 46.34 12.65
N SER A 748 0.88 47.41 13.44
CA SER A 748 2.18 47.90 13.92
C SER A 748 2.98 46.89 14.75
N HIS A 749 2.36 45.82 15.25
CA HIS A 749 2.95 44.78 16.08
C HIS A 749 2.72 43.35 15.57
N THR A 750 2.17 43.19 14.37
CA THR A 750 1.89 41.88 13.78
C THR A 750 2.30 41.87 12.33
N LEU A 751 3.16 40.91 11.95
CA LEU A 751 3.51 40.68 10.56
C LEU A 751 3.43 39.20 10.19
N ILE A 752 3.25 38.95 8.90
CA ILE A 752 3.25 37.62 8.30
C ILE A 752 4.40 37.55 7.30
N ILE A 753 5.17 36.47 7.36
CA ILE A 753 6.21 36.13 6.38
C ILE A 753 5.80 34.83 5.70
N ARG A 754 5.59 34.87 4.38
CA ARG A 754 5.28 33.72 3.54
C ARG A 754 6.51 33.27 2.75
N LEU A 755 6.81 31.98 2.79
CA LEU A 755 7.92 31.34 2.08
C LEU A 755 7.46 30.72 0.76
N GLU A 756 8.36 30.56 -0.21
CA GLU A 756 8.06 29.87 -1.49
C GLU A 756 7.76 28.38 -1.31
N SER A 757 8.34 27.77 -0.28
CA SER A 757 8.14 26.38 0.11
C SER A 757 8.35 26.22 1.62
N ALA A 758 7.85 25.14 2.20
CA ALA A 758 8.07 24.84 3.62
C ALA A 758 9.58 24.71 3.90
N TYR A 759 10.09 25.55 4.80
CA TYR A 759 11.51 25.55 5.19
C TYR A 759 11.60 25.85 6.69
N MET A 760 11.54 24.80 7.51
CA MET A 760 11.56 24.92 8.97
C MET A 760 12.85 25.51 9.55
N PRO A 761 14.05 25.36 8.94
CA PRO A 761 15.25 26.08 9.40
C PRO A 761 15.16 27.61 9.26
N PHE A 762 14.14 28.17 8.60
CA PHE A 762 13.92 29.61 8.49
C PHE A 762 13.96 30.32 9.84
N LEU A 763 13.40 29.70 10.89
CA LEU A 763 13.42 30.27 12.24
C LEU A 763 14.85 30.43 12.79
N ALA A 764 15.74 29.48 12.49
CA ALA A 764 17.15 29.56 12.86
C ALA A 764 17.90 30.64 12.05
N ASN A 765 17.54 30.82 10.77
CA ASN A 765 18.06 31.93 9.97
C ASN A 765 17.72 33.29 10.60
N LEU A 766 16.48 33.47 11.05
CA LEU A 766 16.02 34.70 11.71
C LEU A 766 16.67 34.96 13.08
N ALA A 767 17.27 33.94 13.70
CA ALA A 767 17.97 34.04 14.97
C ALA A 767 19.42 34.53 14.82
N SER A 768 19.96 34.53 13.59
CA SER A 768 21.28 35.10 13.29
C SER A 768 21.23 36.62 13.39
N SER A 769 22.29 37.25 13.93
CA SER A 769 22.30 38.72 14.01
C SER A 769 22.37 39.41 12.64
N VAL A 770 22.51 38.68 11.52
CA VAL A 770 22.44 39.29 10.17
C VAL A 770 21.03 39.80 9.85
N THR A 771 20.01 39.20 10.48
CA THR A 771 18.60 39.61 10.39
C THR A 771 18.19 40.52 11.54
N ALA A 772 19.16 41.08 12.29
CA ALA A 772 18.85 41.99 13.39
C ALA A 772 18.26 43.31 12.88
N ILE A 773 17.28 43.84 13.61
CA ILE A 773 16.39 44.89 13.13
C ILE A 773 17.08 46.26 13.19
N VAL A 774 16.99 47.01 12.09
CA VAL A 774 17.60 48.34 11.94
C VAL A 774 16.54 49.42 11.72
N PRO A 775 16.73 50.65 12.26
CA PRO A 775 15.80 51.75 12.04
C PRO A 775 15.96 52.33 10.64
N LYS A 776 14.89 52.24 9.83
CA LYS A 776 14.89 52.63 8.41
C LYS A 776 15.47 54.02 8.17
N GLU A 777 15.03 54.99 8.94
CA GLU A 777 15.42 56.39 8.80
C GLU A 777 16.90 56.64 9.08
N GLU A 778 17.51 55.91 10.02
CA GLU A 778 18.94 56.05 10.32
C GLU A 778 19.79 55.39 9.24
N VAL A 779 19.34 54.27 8.70
CA VAL A 779 20.01 53.62 7.56
C VAL A 779 20.01 54.55 6.34
N LEU A 780 18.89 55.18 6.02
CA LEU A 780 18.80 56.12 4.90
C LEU A 780 19.66 57.37 5.11
N LYS A 781 19.81 57.86 6.35
CA LYS A 781 20.70 58.99 6.67
C LYS A 781 22.18 58.60 6.57
N ALA A 782 22.55 57.41 7.03
CA ALA A 782 23.94 56.96 7.09
C ALA A 782 24.48 56.52 5.72
N GLY A 783 23.60 56.09 4.80
CA GLY A 783 24.01 55.52 3.52
C GLY A 783 24.92 54.30 3.72
N ASP A 784 26.07 54.28 3.06
CA ASP A 784 27.06 53.20 3.18
C ASP A 784 27.85 53.23 4.51
N ASN A 785 27.67 54.26 5.34
CA ASN A 785 28.48 54.50 6.54
C ASN A 785 27.76 54.14 7.86
N LEU A 786 26.89 53.12 7.85
CA LEU A 786 26.12 52.72 9.04
C LEU A 786 27.02 52.35 10.24
N SER A 787 28.23 51.88 9.97
CA SER A 787 29.21 51.50 11.01
C SER A 787 29.75 52.68 11.83
N SER A 788 29.62 53.92 11.33
CA SER A 788 30.12 55.11 12.05
C SER A 788 29.26 55.52 13.24
N ASN A 789 27.97 55.18 13.22
CA ASN A 789 27.03 55.44 14.29
C ASN A 789 25.90 54.38 14.29
N PRO A 790 26.21 53.13 14.65
CA PRO A 790 25.23 52.05 14.61
C PRO A 790 24.17 52.24 15.71
N ILE A 791 22.89 52.27 15.29
CA ILE A 791 21.71 52.38 16.15
C ILE A 791 20.91 51.10 16.06
N GLY A 792 20.73 50.40 17.18
CA GLY A 792 19.94 49.18 17.27
C GLY A 792 18.97 49.20 18.45
N THR A 793 18.47 48.03 18.82
CA THR A 793 17.57 47.80 19.98
C THR A 793 18.24 47.01 21.10
N GLY A 794 19.50 46.64 20.93
CA GLY A 794 20.23 45.77 21.84
C GLY A 794 20.58 46.42 23.18
N PRO A 795 21.13 45.62 24.11
CA PRO A 795 21.44 46.03 25.48
C PRO A 795 22.52 47.12 25.61
N PHE A 796 23.37 47.27 24.60
CA PHE A 796 24.45 48.27 24.59
C PHE A 796 24.36 49.15 23.35
N LYS A 797 24.59 50.45 23.53
CA LYS A 797 24.67 51.42 22.45
C LYS A 797 26.13 51.76 22.16
N PHE A 798 26.40 52.04 20.88
CA PHE A 798 27.71 52.45 20.44
C PHE A 798 28.12 53.79 21.05
N LYS A 799 29.37 53.87 21.52
CA LYS A 799 29.93 55.09 22.09
C LYS A 799 31.05 55.64 21.22
N GLU A 800 32.06 54.83 20.92
CA GLU A 800 33.21 55.24 20.12
C GLU A 800 33.92 54.04 19.50
N TRP A 801 34.49 54.24 18.31
CA TRP A 801 35.45 53.33 17.70
C TRP A 801 36.72 54.10 17.37
N ILE A 802 37.83 53.70 18.00
CA ILE A 802 39.17 54.19 17.70
C ILE A 802 39.87 53.12 16.86
N PRO A 803 40.04 53.32 15.54
CA PRO A 803 40.63 52.33 14.65
C PRO A 803 41.99 51.83 15.12
N GLY A 804 42.20 50.53 15.06
CA GLY A 804 43.40 49.80 15.47
C GLY A 804 43.62 49.72 16.98
N SER A 805 42.73 50.31 17.80
CA SER A 805 42.92 50.43 19.24
C SER A 805 41.79 49.81 20.04
N LYS A 806 40.57 50.37 19.96
CA LYS A 806 39.43 49.89 20.77
C LYS A 806 38.07 50.28 20.21
N ILE A 807 37.05 49.52 20.59
CA ILE A 807 35.62 49.87 20.45
C ILE A 807 35.01 49.94 21.84
N GLU A 808 34.30 51.03 22.13
CA GLU A 808 33.57 51.24 23.38
C GLU A 808 32.06 51.18 23.14
N LEU A 809 31.37 50.37 23.93
CA LEU A 809 29.91 50.34 24.03
C LEU A 809 29.50 50.77 25.44
N GLU A 810 28.40 51.50 25.56
CA GLU A 810 27.82 51.88 26.83
C GLU A 810 26.42 51.27 27.00
N ARG A 811 26.00 51.02 28.25
CA ARG A 811 24.68 50.43 28.51
C ARG A 811 23.54 51.29 27.97
N PHE A 812 22.55 50.65 27.35
CA PHE A 812 21.28 51.28 26.99
C PHE A 812 20.29 51.20 28.16
N ASN A 813 20.04 52.33 28.84
CA ASN A 813 19.19 52.36 30.04
C ASN A 813 17.69 52.11 29.76
N ASP A 814 17.22 52.38 28.54
CA ASP A 814 15.82 52.17 28.11
C ASP A 814 15.63 50.82 27.37
N TYR A 815 16.57 49.88 27.55
CA TYR A 815 16.44 48.53 27.02
C TYR A 815 15.14 47.88 27.53
N TYR A 816 14.39 47.21 26.64
CA TYR A 816 13.01 46.79 26.91
C TYR A 816 12.88 45.60 27.86
N GLU A 817 13.96 44.85 28.09
CA GLU A 817 14.03 43.89 29.19
C GLU A 817 14.45 44.61 30.49
N GLN A 818 15.11 43.94 31.41
CA GLN A 818 15.62 44.59 32.61
C GLN A 818 16.94 45.29 32.34
N LYS A 819 17.20 46.36 33.11
CA LYS A 819 18.47 47.10 33.10
C LYS A 819 19.66 46.18 33.33
N VAL A 820 20.54 46.09 32.34
CA VAL A 820 21.77 45.29 32.34
C VAL A 820 22.73 45.74 33.47
N SER A 821 23.42 44.78 34.07
CA SER A 821 24.34 45.03 35.19
C SER A 821 25.66 45.67 34.77
N LEU A 822 26.21 45.35 33.59
CA LEU A 822 27.39 46.04 33.06
C LEU A 822 27.09 47.50 32.72
N ARG A 823 28.03 48.42 33.01
CA ARG A 823 27.96 49.83 32.57
C ARG A 823 28.34 50.02 31.11
N GLY A 824 29.16 49.12 30.57
CA GLY A 824 29.65 49.16 29.20
C GLY A 824 30.64 48.05 28.92
N ILE A 825 31.13 48.03 27.69
CA ILE A 825 32.09 47.05 27.17
C ILE A 825 33.21 47.81 26.45
N ILE A 826 34.45 47.37 26.65
CA ILE A 826 35.61 47.84 25.87
C ILE A 826 36.21 46.63 25.18
N TYR A 827 36.19 46.66 23.85
CA TYR A 827 36.92 45.70 23.02
C TYR A 827 38.27 46.28 22.65
N HIS A 828 39.35 45.69 23.14
CA HIS A 828 40.71 46.02 22.72
C HIS A 828 41.09 45.25 21.45
N ILE A 829 41.63 45.93 20.45
CA ILE A 829 41.93 45.37 19.13
C ILE A 829 43.43 45.06 19.02
N ASN A 830 43.78 43.95 18.37
CA ASN A 830 45.15 43.58 17.98
C ASN A 830 46.16 43.52 19.15
N ILE A 831 45.77 42.95 20.28
CA ILE A 831 46.73 42.67 21.37
C ILE A 831 47.65 41.53 20.92
N SER A 832 48.97 41.76 20.95
CA SER A 832 49.97 40.75 20.57
C SER A 832 49.89 39.52 21.47
N ASP A 833 50.01 38.32 20.90
CA ASP A 833 49.88 37.04 21.61
C ASP A 833 50.78 36.95 22.87
N ASP A 834 51.98 37.53 22.86
CA ASP A 834 52.89 37.55 24.02
C ASP A 834 52.40 38.38 25.22
N GLN A 835 51.47 39.32 25.01
CA GLN A 835 50.95 40.22 26.05
C GLN A 835 49.57 39.83 26.59
N ARG A 836 48.86 38.91 25.91
CA ARG A 836 47.45 38.61 26.21
C ARG A 836 47.29 37.99 27.60
N SER A 837 48.06 36.95 27.93
CA SER A 837 48.06 36.32 29.26
C SER A 837 48.44 37.30 30.37
N GLU A 838 49.49 38.11 30.16
CA GLU A 838 49.94 39.10 31.17
C GLU A 838 48.84 40.15 31.44
N LYS A 839 48.17 40.62 30.40
CA LYS A 839 47.06 41.58 30.54
C LYS A 839 45.83 40.98 31.22
N LEU A 840 45.57 39.69 31.04
CA LEU A 840 44.54 38.97 31.79
C LEU A 840 44.88 38.90 33.29
N GLU A 841 46.12 38.56 33.63
CA GLU A 841 46.60 38.51 35.02
C GLU A 841 46.56 39.88 35.70
N ARG A 842 46.89 40.95 34.97
CA ARG A 842 46.86 42.34 35.45
C ARG A 842 45.44 42.94 35.50
N ARG A 843 44.40 42.20 35.12
CA ARG A 843 43.00 42.69 35.03
C ARG A 843 42.82 43.87 34.05
N GLU A 844 43.71 43.96 33.08
CA GLU A 844 43.57 44.87 31.92
C GLU A 844 42.61 44.28 30.88
N ILE A 845 42.50 42.95 30.85
CA ILE A 845 41.52 42.17 30.08
C ILE A 845 40.78 41.27 31.09
N ASP A 846 39.47 41.11 30.92
CA ASP A 846 38.64 40.30 31.81
C ASP A 846 38.41 38.89 31.27
N GLN A 847 38.36 38.74 29.93
CA GLN A 847 38.14 37.46 29.25
C GLN A 847 38.87 37.42 27.90
N LEU A 848 39.45 36.26 27.55
CA LEU A 848 40.04 36.02 26.23
C LEU A 848 40.00 34.54 25.80
N GLU A 849 39.92 34.29 24.48
CA GLU A 849 40.02 32.96 23.89
C GLU A 849 41.49 32.48 23.90
N VAL A 850 41.79 31.35 24.54
CA VAL A 850 43.15 30.83 24.76
C VAL A 850 43.46 29.62 23.88
N ARG A 851 44.71 29.47 23.43
CA ARG A 851 45.14 28.36 22.54
C ARG A 851 46.58 27.89 22.77
N GLY A 852 46.89 26.67 22.36
CA GLY A 852 48.20 26.02 22.40
C GLY A 852 48.88 26.15 23.76
N LYS A 853 50.09 26.72 23.75
CA LYS A 853 50.91 26.96 24.94
C LYS A 853 50.30 27.99 25.89
N GLU A 854 49.57 28.98 25.38
CA GLU A 854 48.90 30.02 26.19
C GLU A 854 47.86 29.39 27.11
N ARG A 855 47.03 28.51 26.55
CA ARG A 855 46.05 27.72 27.28
C ARG A 855 46.72 26.86 28.35
N GLU A 856 47.78 26.12 28.01
CA GLU A 856 48.49 25.27 28.97
C GLU A 856 49.05 26.05 30.15
N ALA A 857 49.62 27.23 29.89
CA ALA A 857 50.13 28.13 30.92
C ALA A 857 49.00 28.62 31.84
N ILE A 858 47.91 29.17 31.27
CA ILE A 858 46.78 29.71 32.04
C ILE A 858 46.09 28.61 32.87
N CYS A 859 45.86 27.43 32.29
CA CYS A 859 45.27 26.30 33.01
C CYS A 859 46.16 25.84 34.18
N SER A 860 47.49 25.90 34.02
CA SER A 860 48.44 25.50 35.08
C SER A 860 48.50 26.49 36.24
N LEU A 861 48.23 27.78 35.99
CA LEU A 861 48.22 28.83 37.02
C LEU A 861 46.98 28.76 37.93
N GLY A 862 45.83 28.31 37.40
CA GLY A 862 44.59 28.16 38.16
C GLY A 862 43.96 29.48 38.65
N SER A 863 44.45 30.63 38.17
CA SER A 863 43.99 31.97 38.57
C SER A 863 42.72 32.43 37.83
N CYS A 864 42.38 31.77 36.71
CA CYS A 864 41.22 32.07 35.87
C CYS A 864 40.30 30.85 35.72
N LEU A 865 39.01 31.11 35.49
CA LEU A 865 38.06 30.09 35.07
C LEU A 865 38.29 29.81 33.58
N VAL A 866 38.58 28.56 33.22
CA VAL A 866 38.75 28.16 31.82
C VAL A 866 37.57 27.29 31.38
N GLU A 867 36.75 27.82 30.49
CA GLU A 867 35.66 27.10 29.86
C GLU A 867 36.11 26.47 28.54
N LYS A 868 35.55 25.31 28.20
CA LYS A 868 35.79 24.61 26.93
C LYS A 868 34.49 24.39 26.20
N LEU A 869 34.46 24.63 24.89
CA LEU A 869 33.27 24.46 24.06
C LEU A 869 33.61 23.85 22.70
N PRO A 870 32.90 22.81 22.27
CA PRO A 870 32.97 22.34 20.89
C PRO A 870 32.48 23.43 19.92
N ALA A 871 33.30 23.77 18.92
CA ALA A 871 32.87 24.61 17.83
C ALA A 871 31.81 23.87 16.98
N LEU A 872 30.87 24.61 16.42
CA LEU A 872 29.93 24.06 15.43
C LEU A 872 30.60 23.96 14.06
N ASN A 873 31.65 23.16 13.97
CA ASN A 873 32.38 22.97 12.73
C ASN A 873 32.78 21.52 12.53
N ILE A 874 33.19 21.20 11.31
CA ILE A 874 33.82 19.95 10.97
C ILE A 874 34.97 20.22 10.00
N GLN A 875 36.07 19.50 10.18
CA GLN A 875 37.17 19.42 9.23
C GLN A 875 37.17 18.03 8.60
N TYR A 876 37.34 17.97 7.29
CA TYR A 876 37.22 16.75 6.51
C TYR A 876 38.11 16.76 5.26
N VAL A 877 38.48 15.57 4.78
CA VAL A 877 38.97 15.41 3.40
C VAL A 877 37.76 15.17 2.51
N CYS A 878 37.46 16.13 1.65
CA CYS A 878 36.44 15.98 0.63
C CYS A 878 36.97 15.08 -0.49
N ILE A 879 36.17 14.10 -0.91
CA ILE A 879 36.51 13.18 -2.00
C ILE A 879 35.58 13.50 -3.17
N ASN A 880 36.12 13.82 -4.35
CA ASN A 880 35.30 13.95 -5.55
C ASN A 880 34.89 12.56 -6.04
N VAL A 881 33.67 12.12 -5.69
CA VAL A 881 33.18 10.77 -5.99
C VAL A 881 32.71 10.59 -7.43
N SER A 882 32.65 11.68 -8.20
CA SER A 882 32.26 11.67 -9.62
C SER A 882 33.45 11.57 -10.58
N MET A 883 34.67 11.87 -10.09
CA MET A 883 35.88 11.83 -10.90
C MET A 883 36.37 10.39 -11.08
N ALA A 884 36.71 10.01 -12.31
CA ALA A 884 37.18 8.66 -12.67
C ALA A 884 38.54 8.29 -12.03
N THR A 885 38.51 8.02 -10.74
CA THR A 885 39.62 7.59 -9.87
C THR A 885 39.17 6.37 -9.05
N PRO A 886 40.05 5.63 -8.35
CA PRO A 886 39.60 4.52 -7.50
C PRO A 886 38.60 4.91 -6.40
N PHE A 887 38.52 6.20 -6.05
CA PHE A 887 37.60 6.71 -5.03
C PHE A 887 36.12 6.73 -5.45
N VAL A 888 35.79 6.43 -6.72
CA VAL A 888 34.40 6.17 -7.14
C VAL A 888 33.81 4.95 -6.42
N ASP A 889 34.65 3.98 -6.04
CA ASP A 889 34.25 2.82 -5.26
C ASP A 889 34.09 3.16 -3.77
N LYS A 890 32.88 2.96 -3.24
CA LYS A 890 32.55 3.17 -1.82
C LYS A 890 33.52 2.46 -0.88
N ARG A 891 33.98 1.26 -1.22
CA ARG A 891 34.90 0.47 -0.39
C ARG A 891 36.28 1.13 -0.28
N VAL A 892 36.75 1.78 -1.34
CA VAL A 892 38.02 2.52 -1.32
C VAL A 892 37.90 3.78 -0.45
N ARG A 893 36.76 4.48 -0.48
CA ARG A 893 36.52 5.64 0.40
C ARG A 893 36.42 5.26 1.88
N GLN A 894 35.75 4.13 2.16
CA GLN A 894 35.71 3.55 3.51
C GLN A 894 37.10 3.13 3.97
N ALA A 895 37.90 2.50 3.08
CA ALA A 895 39.29 2.15 3.39
C ALA A 895 40.13 3.39 3.72
N LEU A 896 40.01 4.48 2.96
CA LEU A 896 40.70 5.73 3.24
C LEU A 896 40.36 6.30 4.64
N ASN A 897 39.09 6.20 5.05
CA ASN A 897 38.68 6.58 6.41
C ASN A 897 39.33 5.71 7.50
N TYR A 898 39.40 4.39 7.29
CA TYR A 898 40.06 3.45 8.22
C TYR A 898 41.59 3.59 8.23
N ALA A 899 42.18 4.12 7.16
CA ALA A 899 43.62 4.27 7.00
C ALA A 899 44.22 5.42 7.83
N ILE A 900 43.45 6.48 8.09
CA ILE A 900 43.94 7.69 8.76
C ILE A 900 43.73 7.58 10.28
N ASN A 901 44.79 7.67 11.07
CA ASN A 901 44.67 7.67 12.53
C ASN A 901 44.32 9.06 13.06
N LYS A 902 43.01 9.31 13.21
CA LYS A 902 42.46 10.61 13.64
C LYS A 902 42.89 11.03 15.04
N ASN A 903 43.07 10.09 15.98
CA ASN A 903 43.60 10.40 17.31
C ASN A 903 45.06 10.88 17.21
N ASN A 904 45.89 10.16 16.47
CA ASN A 904 47.28 10.57 16.23
C ASN A 904 47.37 11.90 15.47
N LEU A 905 46.48 12.15 14.50
CA LEU A 905 46.38 13.43 13.80
C LEU A 905 46.14 14.59 14.78
N ILE A 906 45.26 14.42 15.78
CA ILE A 906 44.98 15.43 16.79
C ILE A 906 46.16 15.58 17.76
N ASP A 907 46.68 14.47 18.30
CA ASP A 907 47.69 14.49 19.36
C ASP A 907 49.09 14.93 18.89
N ALA A 908 49.45 14.59 17.64
CA ALA A 908 50.77 14.85 17.07
C ALA A 908 50.87 16.16 16.27
N SER A 909 49.77 16.90 16.11
CA SER A 909 49.76 18.20 15.42
C SER A 909 49.50 19.36 16.37
N SER A 910 49.44 20.57 15.83
CA SER A 910 49.01 21.78 16.53
C SER A 910 47.62 21.70 17.20
N LEU A 911 46.84 20.62 16.98
CA LEU A 911 45.48 20.43 17.48
C LEU A 911 45.40 19.78 18.87
N ARG A 912 46.53 19.52 19.52
CA ARG A 912 46.56 18.75 20.77
C ARG A 912 45.64 19.36 21.84
N ALA A 913 44.62 18.58 22.20
CA ALA A 913 43.54 18.99 23.11
C ALA A 913 42.77 20.25 22.65
N GLU A 914 42.75 20.54 21.35
CA GLU A 914 41.94 21.59 20.69
C GLU A 914 41.00 21.03 19.63
N ALA A 915 40.86 19.71 19.58
CA ALA A 915 39.96 19.04 18.65
C ALA A 915 39.47 17.72 19.24
N THR A 916 38.33 17.25 18.74
CA THR A 916 37.78 15.93 19.03
C THR A 916 37.55 15.19 17.72
N VAL A 917 37.71 13.87 17.72
CA VAL A 917 37.53 13.06 16.51
C VAL A 917 36.10 13.18 15.98
N ALA A 918 35.97 13.45 14.69
CA ALA A 918 34.67 13.46 14.01
C ALA A 918 34.27 12.03 13.65
N ARG A 919 33.19 11.55 14.25
CA ARG A 919 32.57 10.25 13.90
C ARG A 919 31.57 10.36 12.76
N GLY A 920 31.05 11.57 12.52
CA GLY A 920 30.09 11.91 11.48
C GLY A 920 30.20 13.38 11.10
N VAL A 921 29.10 13.93 10.58
CA VAL A 921 28.98 15.31 10.12
C VAL A 921 28.73 16.26 11.29
N PHE A 922 27.87 15.87 12.24
CA PHE A 922 27.38 16.78 13.27
C PHE A 922 28.35 16.91 14.45
N PRO A 923 28.82 18.13 14.76
CA PRO A 923 29.65 18.38 15.95
C PRO A 923 28.86 18.19 17.25
N PRO A 924 29.54 17.90 18.38
CA PRO A 924 28.89 17.68 19.68
C PRO A 924 28.00 18.82 20.19
N GLY A 925 28.17 20.04 19.67
CA GLY A 925 27.35 21.21 20.03
C GLY A 925 25.97 21.28 19.36
N LEU A 926 25.66 20.38 18.40
CA LEU A 926 24.33 20.32 17.76
C LEU A 926 23.43 19.29 18.45
N ALA A 927 22.14 19.61 18.58
CA ALA A 927 21.14 18.68 19.11
C ALA A 927 21.03 17.36 18.29
N ALA A 928 21.32 17.41 16.99
CA ALA A 928 21.32 16.23 16.12
C ALA A 928 22.52 15.29 16.37
N HIS A 929 23.56 15.74 17.06
CA HIS A 929 24.74 14.91 17.32
C HIS A 929 24.36 13.59 17.99
N ASN A 930 24.83 12.48 17.42
CA ASN A 930 24.66 11.15 17.98
C ASN A 930 26.00 10.65 18.53
N PRO A 931 26.20 10.63 19.86
CA PRO A 931 27.45 10.16 20.46
C PRO A 931 27.72 8.67 20.20
N ASP A 932 26.68 7.88 19.91
CA ASP A 932 26.76 6.44 19.65
C ASP A 932 27.01 6.09 18.17
N LEU A 933 27.11 7.10 17.29
CA LEU A 933 27.44 6.88 15.89
C LEU A 933 28.85 6.29 15.79
N LYS A 934 28.96 5.03 15.32
CA LYS A 934 30.24 4.29 15.31
C LYS A 934 31.35 5.01 14.54
N GLY A 935 31.03 5.60 13.38
CA GLY A 935 32.00 6.25 12.50
C GLY A 935 33.11 5.29 12.01
N TYR A 936 34.32 5.83 11.81
CA TYR A 936 35.50 5.10 11.34
C TYR A 936 36.67 5.26 12.31
N ASP A 937 36.89 4.26 13.17
CA ASP A 937 38.09 4.14 14.00
C ASP A 937 39.28 3.62 13.17
N TYR A 938 40.52 4.00 13.49
CA TYR A 938 41.71 3.54 12.76
C TYR A 938 41.84 2.01 12.75
N SER A 939 41.92 1.40 11.56
CA SER A 939 42.13 -0.05 11.41
C SER A 939 42.85 -0.37 10.09
N PRO A 940 44.17 -0.62 10.14
CA PRO A 940 44.95 -1.09 9.00
C PRO A 940 44.42 -2.41 8.40
N GLU A 941 43.89 -3.30 9.24
CA GLU A 941 43.34 -4.60 8.81
C GLU A 941 42.09 -4.41 7.95
N LYS A 942 41.12 -3.62 8.43
CA LYS A 942 39.91 -3.29 7.66
C LYS A 942 40.24 -2.53 6.38
N THR A 943 41.21 -1.62 6.44
CA THR A 943 41.71 -0.88 5.28
C THR A 943 42.18 -1.83 4.18
N LYS A 944 43.08 -2.77 4.52
CA LYS A 944 43.60 -3.77 3.56
C LYS A 944 42.51 -4.69 3.04
N ALA A 945 41.59 -5.12 3.91
CA ALA A 945 40.47 -5.98 3.51
C ALA A 945 39.54 -5.29 2.50
N LEU A 946 39.16 -4.03 2.75
CA LEU A 946 38.31 -3.24 1.86
C LEU A 946 39.00 -2.93 0.52
N LEU A 947 40.29 -2.59 0.54
CA LEU A 947 41.07 -2.41 -0.69
C LEU A 947 41.15 -3.71 -1.49
N ALA A 948 41.39 -4.86 -0.85
CA ALA A 948 41.40 -6.15 -1.53
C ALA A 948 40.03 -6.49 -2.15
N GLN A 949 38.93 -6.25 -1.43
CA GLN A 949 37.57 -6.43 -1.95
C GLN A 949 37.26 -5.51 -3.14
N ALA A 950 37.86 -4.32 -3.17
CA ALA A 950 37.77 -3.37 -4.28
C ALA A 950 38.74 -3.68 -5.45
N GLY A 951 39.51 -4.77 -5.38
CA GLY A 951 40.46 -5.18 -6.42
C GLY A 951 41.88 -4.62 -6.28
N TYR A 952 42.21 -4.00 -5.14
CA TYR A 952 43.48 -3.30 -4.87
C TYR A 952 44.26 -3.96 -3.71
N ALA A 953 44.43 -5.28 -3.73
CA ALA A 953 45.11 -6.02 -2.66
C ALA A 953 46.56 -5.55 -2.39
N GLY A 954 47.23 -5.00 -3.40
CA GLY A 954 48.58 -4.41 -3.30
C GLY A 954 48.62 -2.90 -3.02
N GLY A 955 47.47 -2.27 -2.79
CA GLY A 955 47.33 -0.80 -2.71
C GLY A 955 46.78 -0.19 -3.99
N LEU A 956 46.56 1.13 -3.97
CA LEU A 956 46.03 1.86 -5.12
C LEU A 956 47.12 2.06 -6.19
N PRO A 957 46.75 2.07 -7.49
CA PRO A 957 47.72 2.00 -8.59
C PRO A 957 48.47 3.31 -8.89
N GLY A 958 48.23 4.38 -8.15
CA GLY A 958 48.75 5.72 -8.47
C GLY A 958 48.96 6.59 -7.24
N GLU A 959 49.57 7.76 -7.48
CA GLU A 959 49.70 8.84 -6.51
C GLU A 959 48.59 9.86 -6.74
N TYR A 960 47.84 10.20 -5.68
CA TYR A 960 46.69 11.11 -5.76
C TYR A 960 46.99 12.44 -5.06
N LEU A 961 46.61 13.55 -5.71
CA LEU A 961 46.75 14.88 -5.15
C LEU A 961 45.72 15.13 -4.05
N MET A 962 46.21 15.69 -2.94
CA MET A 962 45.40 16.24 -1.86
C MET A 962 45.62 17.75 -1.79
N ASP A 963 44.65 18.50 -2.31
CA ASP A 963 44.67 19.96 -2.32
C ASP A 963 44.45 20.47 -0.89
N ILE A 964 45.38 21.28 -0.39
CA ILE A 964 45.35 21.85 0.96
C ILE A 964 45.62 23.35 0.93
N ARG A 965 45.19 24.06 1.98
CA ARG A 965 45.53 25.48 2.12
C ARG A 965 47.04 25.62 2.37
N ASP A 966 47.67 26.56 1.67
CA ASP A 966 49.09 26.88 1.84
C ASP A 966 49.35 27.59 3.17
N ASN A 967 49.44 26.80 4.24
CA ASN A 967 49.94 27.23 5.55
C ASN A 967 50.62 26.07 6.28
N ARG A 968 51.41 26.41 7.30
CA ARG A 968 52.26 25.46 8.04
C ARG A 968 51.43 24.39 8.76
N GLU A 969 50.33 24.77 9.39
CA GLU A 969 49.49 23.88 10.19
C GLU A 969 48.80 22.82 9.32
N GLN A 970 48.35 23.17 8.11
CA GLN A 970 47.74 22.23 7.17
C GLN A 970 48.77 21.32 6.52
N MET A 971 49.97 21.83 6.24
CA MET A 971 51.08 20.99 5.77
C MET A 971 51.47 19.92 6.81
N GLU A 972 51.61 20.29 8.08
CA GLU A 972 51.89 19.35 9.19
C GLU A 972 50.82 18.24 9.25
N ARG A 973 49.53 18.60 9.20
CA ARG A 973 48.41 17.64 9.21
C ARG A 973 48.40 16.75 7.98
N ALA A 974 48.68 17.32 6.81
CA ALA A 974 48.76 16.58 5.55
C ALA A 974 49.86 15.52 5.59
N GLU A 975 51.05 15.82 6.14
CA GLU A 975 52.15 14.87 6.28
C GLU A 975 51.78 13.67 7.15
N ILE A 976 51.05 13.89 8.26
CA ILE A 976 50.55 12.80 9.11
C ILE A 976 49.59 11.89 8.32
N MET A 977 48.61 12.48 7.63
CA MET A 977 47.64 11.72 6.82
C MET A 977 48.31 10.96 5.67
N ILE A 978 49.27 11.58 4.98
CA ILE A 978 50.05 10.95 3.90
C ILE A 978 50.84 9.76 4.44
N ASN A 979 51.49 9.91 5.60
CA ASN A 979 52.26 8.83 6.22
C ASN A 979 51.39 7.64 6.62
N ASP A 980 50.19 7.89 7.14
CA ASP A 980 49.25 6.82 7.49
C ASP A 980 48.67 6.12 6.25
N CYS A 981 48.28 6.88 5.22
CA CYS A 981 47.82 6.33 3.94
C CYS A 981 48.91 5.48 3.25
N ARG A 982 50.18 5.91 3.31
CA ARG A 982 51.31 5.17 2.73
C ARG A 982 51.46 3.77 3.33
N LYS A 983 51.27 3.62 4.64
CA LYS A 983 51.33 2.31 5.33
C LYS A 983 50.22 1.35 4.86
N ALA A 984 49.13 1.90 4.34
CA ALA A 984 48.00 1.16 3.78
C ALA A 984 48.10 0.92 2.26
N GLY A 985 49.18 1.35 1.60
CA GLY A 985 49.32 1.25 0.14
C GLY A 985 48.54 2.30 -0.64
N ILE A 986 48.18 3.42 -0.01
CA ILE A 986 47.54 4.57 -0.65
C ILE A 986 48.58 5.69 -0.74
N MET A 987 49.04 6.01 -1.96
CA MET A 987 50.03 7.06 -2.17
C MET A 987 49.34 8.41 -2.37
N LEU A 988 49.56 9.35 -1.44
CA LEU A 988 49.01 10.71 -1.49
C LEU A 988 50.14 11.73 -1.57
N ARG A 989 49.90 12.83 -2.28
CA ARG A 989 50.80 13.99 -2.35
C ARG A 989 50.06 15.28 -2.01
N ALA A 990 50.59 16.04 -1.04
CA ALA A 990 50.05 17.35 -0.70
C ALA A 990 50.25 18.35 -1.85
N ASN A 991 49.23 19.14 -2.14
CA ASN A 991 49.26 20.24 -3.09
C ASN A 991 48.82 21.54 -2.40
N PRO A 992 49.75 22.33 -1.84
CA PRO A 992 49.43 23.56 -1.12
C PRO A 992 49.02 24.66 -2.10
N LEU A 993 47.88 25.29 -1.85
CA LEU A 993 47.28 26.32 -2.71
C LEU A 993 46.82 27.55 -1.90
N PRO A 994 46.83 28.76 -2.49
CA PRO A 994 46.12 29.91 -1.93
C PRO A 994 44.63 29.60 -1.71
N TRP A 995 44.03 30.13 -0.64
CA TRP A 995 42.67 29.76 -0.22
C TRP A 995 41.61 29.93 -1.33
N LYS A 996 41.65 31.06 -2.06
CA LYS A 996 40.71 31.32 -3.16
C LYS A 996 40.83 30.27 -4.26
N GLU A 997 42.06 29.92 -4.64
CA GLU A 997 42.32 28.92 -5.68
C GLU A 997 41.89 27.52 -5.26
N LEU A 998 42.14 27.13 -4.00
CA LEU A 998 41.65 25.87 -3.44
C LEU A 998 40.12 25.77 -3.53
N LEU A 999 39.41 26.83 -3.15
CA LEU A 999 37.95 26.86 -3.21
C LEU A 999 37.45 26.70 -4.66
N GLU A 1000 37.99 27.48 -5.59
CA GLU A 1000 37.60 27.44 -7.01
C GLU A 1000 37.82 26.04 -7.61
N ARG A 1001 38.99 25.43 -7.36
CA ARG A 1001 39.29 24.07 -7.84
C ARG A 1001 38.34 23.03 -7.27
N SER A 1002 37.95 23.15 -5.99
CA SER A 1002 36.91 22.28 -5.41
C SER A 1002 35.54 22.52 -6.04
N TYR A 1003 35.15 23.76 -6.28
CA TYR A 1003 33.85 24.10 -6.87
C TYR A 1003 33.73 23.65 -8.33
N GLU A 1004 34.83 23.71 -9.08
CA GLU A 1004 34.92 23.26 -10.48
C GLU A 1004 35.11 21.74 -10.61
N GLY A 1005 35.21 21.01 -9.49
CA GLY A 1005 35.38 19.56 -9.48
C GLY A 1005 36.74 19.08 -9.97
N GLN A 1006 37.77 19.93 -9.90
CA GLN A 1006 39.13 19.62 -10.34
C GLN A 1006 40.00 18.96 -9.26
N ALA A 1007 39.60 19.05 -8.00
CA ALA A 1007 40.30 18.40 -6.89
C ALA A 1007 39.87 16.92 -6.75
N VAL A 1008 40.84 15.99 -6.70
CA VAL A 1008 40.56 14.57 -6.39
C VAL A 1008 40.23 14.43 -4.91
N LEU A 1009 41.14 14.90 -4.06
CA LEU A 1009 40.99 15.05 -2.62
C LEU A 1009 41.25 16.51 -2.26
N SER A 1010 40.48 17.07 -1.35
CA SER A 1010 40.74 18.41 -0.81
C SER A 1010 40.44 18.49 0.68
N VAL A 1011 41.35 19.05 1.47
CA VAL A 1011 41.09 19.31 2.90
C VAL A 1011 40.24 20.56 3.03
N ARG A 1012 39.06 20.40 3.63
CA ARG A 1012 38.02 21.43 3.74
C ARG A 1012 37.49 21.48 5.17
N GLY A 1013 36.81 22.58 5.45
CA GLY A 1013 36.03 22.74 6.68
C GLY A 1013 34.68 23.36 6.38
N TRP A 1014 33.73 23.10 7.27
CA TRP A 1014 32.44 23.78 7.33
C TRP A 1014 32.17 24.23 8.75
N SER A 1015 31.63 25.43 8.90
CA SER A 1015 31.14 25.96 10.17
C SER A 1015 29.66 26.29 10.01
N SER A 1016 28.87 26.09 11.07
CA SER A 1016 27.45 26.39 11.00
C SER A 1016 27.18 27.88 10.89
N ASP A 1017 26.30 28.28 9.98
CA ASP A 1017 25.85 29.67 9.83
C ASP A 1017 24.65 30.02 10.72
N ASN A 1018 23.84 29.03 11.07
CA ASN A 1018 22.56 29.21 11.76
C ASN A 1018 22.30 28.18 12.89
N GLY A 1019 23.22 27.26 13.18
CA GLY A 1019 23.05 26.25 14.23
C GLY A 1019 22.01 25.15 13.93
N ASP A 1020 21.37 25.14 12.76
CA ASP A 1020 20.45 24.08 12.34
C ASP A 1020 21.23 22.93 11.66
N PRO A 1021 20.89 21.65 11.92
CA PRO A 1021 21.48 20.51 11.22
C PRO A 1021 21.38 20.58 9.68
N ASP A 1022 20.33 21.20 9.13
CA ASP A 1022 20.19 21.42 7.68
C ASP A 1022 21.41 22.10 7.06
N ASN A 1023 21.98 23.10 7.75
CA ASN A 1023 23.09 23.90 7.24
C ASN A 1023 24.36 23.06 7.03
N PHE A 1024 24.45 21.87 7.63
CA PHE A 1024 25.50 20.90 7.30
C PHE A 1024 25.07 19.94 6.20
N LEU A 1025 23.82 19.46 6.20
CA LEU A 1025 23.47 18.36 5.31
C LEU A 1025 23.01 18.81 3.93
N TYR A 1026 22.05 19.73 3.85
CA TYR A 1026 21.47 20.16 2.58
C TYR A 1026 22.50 20.79 1.62
N PRO A 1027 23.26 21.84 2.01
CA PRO A 1027 24.22 22.45 1.09
C PRO A 1027 25.36 21.51 0.70
N LEU A 1028 25.76 20.58 1.58
CA LEU A 1028 26.98 19.80 1.40
C LEU A 1028 26.78 18.41 0.77
N PHE A 1029 25.55 17.85 0.82
CA PHE A 1029 25.29 16.50 0.32
C PHE A 1029 24.12 16.38 -0.65
N HIS A 1030 23.22 17.37 -0.75
CA HIS A 1030 22.15 17.31 -1.74
C HIS A 1030 22.72 17.45 -3.16
N SER A 1031 22.26 16.62 -4.11
CA SER A 1031 22.85 16.55 -5.46
C SER A 1031 22.64 17.80 -6.31
N LYS A 1032 21.58 18.59 -6.06
CA LYS A 1032 21.38 19.90 -6.71
C LYS A 1032 22.43 20.95 -6.31
N ASN A 1033 23.19 20.71 -5.24
CA ASN A 1033 24.13 21.69 -4.70
C ASN A 1033 25.59 21.46 -5.17
N TRP A 1034 25.79 20.71 -6.25
CA TRP A 1034 27.14 20.45 -6.77
C TRP A 1034 27.93 21.72 -7.11
N GLY A 1035 29.19 21.76 -6.67
CA GLY A 1035 30.10 22.86 -6.94
C GLY A 1035 29.87 24.06 -6.02
N ARG A 1036 29.75 25.27 -6.58
CA ARG A 1036 29.63 26.54 -5.83
C ARG A 1036 28.53 26.56 -4.75
N PRO A 1037 27.34 25.98 -4.95
CA PRO A 1037 26.31 25.95 -3.91
C PRO A 1037 26.69 25.17 -2.64
N GLY A 1038 27.67 24.26 -2.68
CA GLY A 1038 28.27 23.68 -1.47
C GLY A 1038 28.82 22.26 -1.59
N ASN A 1039 28.13 21.37 -2.31
CA ASN A 1039 28.48 19.95 -2.42
C ASN A 1039 29.66 19.76 -3.39
N THR A 1040 30.87 19.96 -2.88
CA THR A 1040 32.13 19.79 -3.63
C THR A 1040 32.62 18.35 -3.69
N SER A 1041 31.89 17.42 -3.06
CA SER A 1041 32.16 15.98 -3.20
C SER A 1041 31.55 15.40 -4.48
N PHE A 1042 30.63 16.15 -5.11
CA PHE A 1042 29.81 15.68 -6.23
C PHE A 1042 29.06 14.39 -5.89
N TYR A 1043 28.75 14.21 -4.59
CA TYR A 1043 27.98 13.10 -4.07
C TYR A 1043 26.53 13.19 -4.53
N ARG A 1044 25.95 12.03 -4.83
CA ARG A 1044 24.54 11.88 -5.18
C ARG A 1044 24.01 10.58 -4.61
N SER A 1045 22.89 10.69 -3.92
CA SER A 1045 22.08 9.56 -3.48
C SER A 1045 20.63 10.00 -3.50
N LEU A 1046 19.82 9.35 -4.34
CA LEU A 1046 18.39 9.68 -4.47
C LEU A 1046 17.68 9.60 -3.12
N LYS A 1047 18.00 8.57 -2.33
CA LYS A 1047 17.45 8.40 -0.98
C LYS A 1047 17.82 9.58 -0.08
N VAL A 1048 19.08 10.00 -0.07
CA VAL A 1048 19.52 11.15 0.76
C VAL A 1048 18.87 12.45 0.27
N ASP A 1049 18.77 12.67 -1.04
CA ASP A 1049 18.14 13.85 -1.60
C ASP A 1049 16.65 13.94 -1.19
N GLU A 1050 15.89 12.85 -1.34
CA GLU A 1050 14.47 12.79 -0.94
C GLU A 1050 14.29 13.02 0.56
N MET A 1051 15.12 12.37 1.38
CA MET A 1051 15.08 12.56 2.84
C MET A 1051 15.43 14.00 3.22
N LEU A 1052 16.43 14.62 2.60
CA LEU A 1052 16.77 16.00 2.89
C LEU A 1052 15.61 16.95 2.58
N ILE A 1053 14.96 16.81 1.42
CA ILE A 1053 13.80 17.64 1.07
C ILE A 1053 12.65 17.44 2.06
N ARG A 1054 12.38 16.21 2.48
CA ARG A 1054 11.33 15.92 3.48
C ARG A 1054 11.67 16.51 4.85
N ALA A 1055 12.95 16.49 5.25
CA ALA A 1055 13.41 17.08 6.51
C ALA A 1055 13.17 18.60 6.57
N LEU A 1056 13.31 19.31 5.44
CA LEU A 1056 13.07 20.76 5.37
C LEU A 1056 11.63 21.15 5.70
N ALA A 1057 10.66 20.29 5.36
CA ALA A 1057 9.24 20.52 5.59
C ALA A 1057 8.74 19.97 6.93
N MET A 1058 9.55 19.16 7.64
CA MET A 1058 9.13 18.46 8.86
C MET A 1058 9.04 19.40 10.05
N ARG A 1059 7.82 19.57 10.58
CA ARG A 1059 7.52 20.57 11.63
C ARG A 1059 7.88 20.09 13.02
N ASN A 1060 7.67 18.80 13.31
CA ASN A 1060 8.04 18.20 14.59
C ASN A 1060 9.58 18.23 14.76
N PRO A 1061 10.12 19.03 15.69
CA PRO A 1061 11.57 19.20 15.80
C PRO A 1061 12.27 17.92 16.27
N VAL A 1062 11.61 17.07 17.07
CA VAL A 1062 12.19 15.81 17.57
C VAL A 1062 12.28 14.79 16.45
N GLU A 1063 11.21 14.61 15.68
CA GLU A 1063 11.22 13.74 14.50
C GLU A 1063 12.26 14.21 13.48
N ARG A 1064 12.33 15.52 13.24
CA ARG A 1064 13.30 16.12 12.32
C ARG A 1064 14.74 15.85 12.73
N LEU A 1065 15.06 15.95 14.02
CA LEU A 1065 16.39 15.61 14.55
C LEU A 1065 16.73 14.13 14.36
N ASN A 1066 15.80 13.22 14.63
CA ASN A 1066 16.01 11.79 14.40
C ASN A 1066 16.17 11.47 12.92
N PHE A 1067 15.40 12.14 12.07
CA PHE A 1067 15.49 12.00 10.62
C PHE A 1067 16.85 12.48 10.09
N TYR A 1068 17.37 13.61 10.60
CA TYR A 1068 18.72 14.07 10.28
C TYR A 1068 19.82 13.09 10.73
N ARG A 1069 19.67 12.44 11.89
CA ARG A 1069 20.60 11.38 12.34
C ARG A 1069 20.60 10.18 11.40
N GLU A 1070 19.45 9.81 10.85
CA GLU A 1070 19.38 8.75 9.85
C GLU A 1070 20.07 9.16 8.54
N ILE A 1071 19.85 10.39 8.07
CA ILE A 1071 20.53 10.92 6.89
C ILE A 1071 22.05 10.93 7.11
N GLU A 1072 22.51 11.42 8.27
CA GLU A 1072 23.93 11.40 8.63
C GLU A 1072 24.49 9.97 8.59
N ARG A 1073 23.75 8.98 9.12
CA ARG A 1073 24.17 7.57 9.08
C ARG A 1073 24.40 7.10 7.65
N LEU A 1074 23.51 7.43 6.71
CA LEU A 1074 23.64 7.08 5.30
C LEU A 1074 24.85 7.77 4.64
N VAL A 1075 25.03 9.06 4.90
CA VAL A 1075 26.17 9.84 4.40
C VAL A 1075 27.49 9.26 4.94
N VAL A 1076 27.57 8.96 6.22
CA VAL A 1076 28.75 8.35 6.84
C VAL A 1076 29.02 6.98 6.24
N GLU A 1077 27.98 6.17 6.00
CA GLU A 1077 28.10 4.87 5.37
C GLU A 1077 28.67 4.98 3.95
N ASP A 1078 28.17 5.92 3.13
CA ASP A 1078 28.62 6.16 1.77
C ASP A 1078 30.00 6.82 1.66
N ALA A 1079 30.48 7.38 2.75
CA ALA A 1079 31.82 7.96 2.91
C ALA A 1079 32.22 8.94 1.79
N PRO A 1080 31.42 9.97 1.45
CA PRO A 1080 31.86 11.00 0.52
C PRO A 1080 33.02 11.83 1.07
N TRP A 1081 33.24 11.80 2.39
CA TRP A 1081 34.33 12.46 3.09
C TRP A 1081 35.16 11.48 3.93
N VAL A 1082 36.40 11.89 4.23
CA VAL A 1082 37.09 11.45 5.44
C VAL A 1082 36.76 12.41 6.58
N PHE A 1083 36.01 11.94 7.56
CA PHE A 1083 35.61 12.74 8.73
C PHE A 1083 36.80 12.86 9.68
N LEU A 1084 37.42 14.05 9.81
CA LEU A 1084 38.65 14.22 10.58
C LEU A 1084 38.37 14.60 12.05
N TYR A 1085 37.94 15.84 12.28
CA TYR A 1085 37.76 16.37 13.63
C TYR A 1085 36.79 17.56 13.70
N HIS A 1086 36.25 17.79 14.89
CA HIS A 1086 35.57 19.02 15.31
C HIS A 1086 36.51 19.83 16.20
N SER A 1087 36.52 21.16 16.07
CA SER A 1087 37.42 22.02 16.86
C SER A 1087 36.86 22.27 18.26
N MET A 1088 37.74 22.51 19.23
CA MET A 1088 37.40 22.93 20.59
C MET A 1088 37.93 24.35 20.82
N LYS A 1089 37.06 25.23 21.33
CA LYS A 1089 37.43 26.56 21.79
C LYS A 1089 37.63 26.57 23.29
N TYR A 1090 38.57 27.36 23.77
CA TYR A 1090 38.84 27.57 25.18
C TYR A 1090 38.81 29.06 25.50
N THR A 1091 38.14 29.44 26.56
CA THR A 1091 38.06 30.83 26.99
C THR A 1091 38.42 30.94 28.46
N ALA A 1092 39.38 31.80 28.76
CA ALA A 1092 39.78 32.13 30.12
C ALA A 1092 39.06 33.40 30.57
N THR A 1093 38.44 33.35 31.75
CA THR A 1093 37.68 34.44 32.36
C THR A 1093 38.19 34.70 33.78
N ASN A 1094 38.36 35.96 34.13
CA ASN A 1094 38.76 36.37 35.47
C ASN A 1094 37.66 36.00 36.51
N PRO A 1095 38.01 35.53 37.73
CA PRO A 1095 37.03 35.01 38.70
C PRO A 1095 35.97 36.00 39.23
N TYR A 1096 36.19 37.30 39.08
CA TYR A 1096 35.24 38.35 39.48
C TYR A 1096 34.21 38.68 38.38
N VAL A 1097 34.32 38.04 37.22
CA VAL A 1097 33.38 38.16 36.11
C VAL A 1097 32.53 36.90 36.06
N HIS A 1098 31.22 37.09 36.08
CA HIS A 1098 30.24 36.02 36.19
C HIS A 1098 29.21 36.12 35.06
N GLY A 1099 28.57 35.00 34.74
CA GLY A 1099 27.48 34.96 33.75
C GLY A 1099 27.93 35.00 32.28
N CYS A 1100 29.22 35.15 32.00
CA CYS A 1100 29.75 35.15 30.64
C CYS A 1100 29.95 33.73 30.10
N ARG A 1101 28.94 33.19 29.40
CA ARG A 1101 29.03 31.89 28.74
C ARG A 1101 29.55 32.01 27.31
N ILE A 1102 30.50 31.13 26.96
CA ILE A 1102 30.88 30.89 25.56
C ILE A 1102 29.74 30.23 24.78
N ARG A 1103 29.55 30.65 23.53
CA ARG A 1103 28.44 30.20 22.68
C ARG A 1103 28.92 29.49 21.42
N PRO A 1104 28.23 28.41 20.97
CA PRO A 1104 28.66 27.67 19.78
C PRO A 1104 28.60 28.52 18.50
N MET A 1105 27.64 29.45 18.43
CA MET A 1105 27.47 30.44 17.34
C MET A 1105 28.41 31.67 17.45
N GLY A 1106 29.42 31.64 18.32
CA GLY A 1106 30.47 32.67 18.41
C GLY A 1106 30.20 33.74 19.47
N ALA A 1107 29.33 34.71 19.17
CA ALA A 1107 29.21 35.92 19.99
C ALA A 1107 28.58 35.64 21.36
N ALA A 1108 29.29 36.00 22.43
CA ALA A 1108 28.77 35.91 23.80
C ALA A 1108 27.62 36.91 24.01
N ARG A 1109 26.62 36.57 24.84
CA ARG A 1109 25.61 37.56 25.28
C ARG A 1109 26.07 38.25 26.54
N LEU A 1110 26.55 39.47 26.37
CA LEU A 1110 27.13 40.22 27.48
C LEU A 1110 26.07 40.88 28.36
N LYS A 1111 24.79 40.85 27.95
CA LYS A 1111 23.66 41.31 28.80
C LYS A 1111 23.47 40.48 30.07
N ASP A 1112 23.91 39.22 30.05
CA ASP A 1112 23.78 38.31 31.19
C ASP A 1112 24.99 38.36 32.12
N CYS A 1113 26.09 38.97 31.68
CA CYS A 1113 27.33 39.12 32.44
C CYS A 1113 27.18 40.17 33.55
N TRP A 1114 27.88 39.93 34.66
CA TRP A 1114 28.03 40.89 35.75
C TRP A 1114 29.42 40.77 36.39
N MET A 1115 29.81 41.81 37.13
CA MET A 1115 31.14 41.90 37.74
C MET A 1115 31.00 42.21 39.23
N GLU A 1116 31.81 41.56 40.06
CA GLU A 1116 31.97 41.97 41.46
C GLU A 1116 32.66 43.34 41.50
N THR A 1117 31.94 44.35 42.01
CA THR A 1117 32.52 45.67 42.29
C THR A 1117 32.67 45.85 43.79
N GLU A 1118 33.85 46.32 44.23
CA GLU A 1118 34.18 46.56 45.64
C GLU A 1118 33.31 47.61 46.31
#